data_AF-T1XJD9-F1
#
_entry.id   AF-T1XJD9-F1
#
_cell.length_a   1.000
_cell.length_b   1.000
_cell.length_c   1.000
_cell.angle_alpha   90.00
_cell.angle_beta   90.00
_cell.angle_gamma   90.00
#
_symmetry.space_group_name_H-M   'P 1'
#
loop_
_entity.id
_entity.type
_entity.pdbx_description
1 polymer ?
#
loop_
_entity_poly.entity_id
_entity_poly.type
_entity_poly.pdbx_seq_one_letter_code
_entity_poly.pdbx_strand_id
1 'polypeptide(L)'
;MRNNNRLWRWLAFIFVLSFGALGYLGVQIYLTAPPIPSAVSSADGEVIFTGEQIQRGQQVWLSTGGQQLGSVWGHGSYVAPDWSADWLHREAVALRNRHAQAYRRDFDSLSPADRGALAATVVEQMRRNTYDAASGVIAVPADRAQAIREVAAHYDALFGDGSSHATLRGQYAMTPGTLPDPADRQALTAFFFWTSWAAATDRPGETGLSYTSNWPHEPLVGNTMTSSAAVWSMVSICLLLAAIAAMLWLHGSQRHEAEAQPPQADPLLGAVATPSMKATRKYFFAVIGLMLLQIAMGIVTAHYAVEGDSFFGLPLAELLPYVVSRTVHTQVGIFWIATAWLATGLYIAPLLSGREPRLQKLGVDVLFWALIAIVVGSTLTGWLGTLQHRGVDFSFWLGNQGLEYTSMGRIWQVLLFVGLLFWVFLLGRALWPALVKPSASRGLIAMVFLSATCIGGFYSTSLVWGQHTHYSMIEYWRWWLVHLWVEGFFEVFATAVVALIFTRLGLVRTESANRAIIAETIVFLFGGILGTLHHLYFTGTPTSVIAVGAVFSALEVVPLTLIGLEALQTWRRSQAMPWLAAYKWIVMCFVAVGFWNTIGAGVLGFAINPPASLYYVQGLNMTAAHGHAALFGVYGMLGIGLMLFCLRGLYERQLHADRLLKPAFWSLNIGLAMMVFLSLLPAGIYQAWASVTQGLWYARSAEIVHSRVMETLVWMRVPGDIVFAVGAVLLAAYALRLLRRPATQAAPQAPPRARGQKGRAMQAGHVAEQ
;
A
#
# COMPACT_ATOMS: atom_id res chain seq x y z
N MET A 1 -1.31 -27.43 -26.13
CA MET A 1 -1.28 -28.19 -24.86
C MET A 1 0.12 -28.49 -24.29
N ARG A 2 1.09 -29.04 -25.05
CA ARG A 2 2.46 -29.31 -24.55
C ARG A 2 3.22 -28.08 -24.00
N ASN A 3 3.02 -26.90 -24.59
CA ASN A 3 3.73 -25.68 -24.19
C ASN A 3 3.24 -25.10 -22.84
N ASN A 4 1.92 -25.17 -22.56
CA ASN A 4 1.35 -24.65 -21.31
C ASN A 4 1.81 -25.46 -20.09
N ASN A 5 1.94 -26.78 -20.22
CA ASN A 5 2.45 -27.63 -19.13
C ASN A 5 3.90 -27.26 -18.74
N ARG A 6 4.71 -26.82 -19.70
CA ARG A 6 6.08 -26.34 -19.43
C ARG A 6 6.07 -25.03 -18.65
N LEU A 7 5.20 -24.08 -19.01
CA LEU A 7 5.06 -22.82 -18.29
C LEU A 7 4.57 -23.02 -16.85
N TRP A 8 3.57 -23.88 -16.62
CA TRP A 8 3.11 -24.21 -15.27
C TRP A 8 4.21 -24.84 -14.40
N ARG A 9 5.07 -25.70 -14.98
CA ARG A 9 6.23 -26.27 -14.26
C ARG A 9 7.26 -25.20 -13.91
N TRP A 10 7.54 -24.28 -14.83
CA TRP A 10 8.43 -23.15 -14.55
C TRP A 10 7.88 -22.23 -13.48
N LEU A 11 6.59 -21.92 -13.53
CA LEU A 11 5.92 -21.14 -12.50
C LEU A 11 6.06 -21.81 -11.14
N ALA A 12 5.77 -23.10 -11.02
CA ALA A 12 5.92 -23.85 -9.77
C ALA A 12 7.38 -23.86 -9.27
N PHE A 13 8.34 -24.04 -10.19
CA PHE A 13 9.77 -24.04 -9.85
C PHE A 13 10.24 -22.68 -9.32
N ILE A 14 9.92 -21.59 -10.02
CA ILE A 14 10.26 -20.22 -9.61
C ILE A 14 9.59 -19.90 -8.28
N PHE A 15 8.31 -20.25 -8.13
CA PHE A 15 7.59 -20.04 -6.88
C PHE A 15 8.29 -20.71 -5.70
N VAL A 16 8.63 -22.00 -5.80
CA VAL A 16 9.30 -22.73 -4.72
C VAL A 16 10.68 -22.15 -4.40
N LEU A 17 11.47 -21.81 -5.43
CA LEU A 17 12.81 -21.24 -5.22
C LEU A 17 12.76 -19.83 -4.61
N SER A 18 11.90 -18.95 -5.11
CA SER A 18 11.78 -17.59 -4.60
C SER A 18 11.32 -17.58 -3.14
N PHE A 19 10.34 -18.40 -2.77
CA PHE A 19 9.93 -18.53 -1.37
C PHE A 19 10.98 -19.21 -0.49
N GLY A 20 11.71 -20.19 -1.02
CA GLY A 20 12.85 -20.80 -0.32
C GLY A 20 13.93 -19.77 0.01
N ALA A 21 14.27 -18.91 -0.95
CA ALA A 21 15.23 -17.82 -0.76
C ALA A 21 14.71 -16.73 0.18
N LEU A 22 13.44 -16.32 0.05
CA LEU A 22 12.81 -15.34 0.93
C LEU A 22 12.76 -15.83 2.39
N GLY A 23 12.45 -17.12 2.61
CA GLY A 23 12.45 -17.75 3.92
C GLY A 23 13.85 -17.87 4.51
N TYR A 24 14.85 -18.26 3.70
CA TYR A 24 16.25 -18.31 4.11
C TYR A 24 16.77 -16.93 4.56
N LEU A 25 16.45 -15.87 3.81
CA LEU A 25 16.82 -14.50 4.17
C LEU A 25 16.07 -14.05 5.44
N GLY A 26 14.83 -14.51 5.65
CA GLY A 26 14.12 -14.34 6.93
C GLY A 26 14.87 -14.95 8.13
N VAL A 27 15.43 -16.16 7.95
CA VAL A 27 16.29 -16.79 8.99
C VAL A 27 17.56 -15.97 9.22
N GLN A 28 18.19 -15.44 8.17
CA GLN A 28 19.36 -14.58 8.35
C GLN A 28 19.00 -13.30 9.11
N ILE A 29 17.87 -12.65 8.80
CA ILE A 29 17.39 -11.47 9.54
C ILE A 29 17.19 -11.83 11.02
N TYR A 30 16.54 -12.95 11.33
CA TYR A 30 16.32 -13.39 12.70
C TYR A 30 17.64 -13.58 13.48
N LEU A 31 18.64 -14.19 12.85
CA LEU A 31 19.93 -14.48 13.50
C LEU A 31 20.85 -13.26 13.63
N THR A 32 20.66 -12.23 12.80
CA THR A 32 21.58 -11.08 12.70
C THR A 32 20.92 -9.73 13.01
N ALA A 33 19.67 -9.75 13.47
CA ALA A 33 18.97 -8.58 13.97
C ALA A 33 19.75 -7.92 15.12
N PRO A 34 19.67 -6.59 15.30
CA PRO A 34 20.29 -5.92 16.44
C PRO A 34 19.79 -6.53 17.76
N PRO A 35 20.68 -6.89 18.70
CA PRO A 35 20.25 -7.50 19.95
C PRO A 35 19.48 -6.49 20.81
N ILE A 36 18.47 -6.97 21.53
CA ILE A 36 17.87 -6.21 22.65
C ILE A 36 18.69 -6.56 23.89
N PRO A 37 19.42 -5.60 24.49
CA PRO A 37 20.27 -5.88 25.64
C PRO A 37 19.46 -6.17 26.90
N SER A 38 20.05 -6.90 27.85
CA SER A 38 19.49 -7.09 29.19
C SER A 38 19.49 -5.78 29.98
N ALA A 39 20.54 -4.98 29.82
CA ALA A 39 20.66 -3.63 30.37
C ALA A 39 21.60 -2.74 29.53
N VAL A 40 21.35 -1.43 29.58
CA VAL A 40 22.25 -0.38 29.11
C VAL A 40 22.77 0.32 30.35
N SER A 41 24.07 0.28 30.59
CA SER A 41 24.69 0.81 31.81
C SER A 41 25.80 1.80 31.51
N SER A 42 25.95 2.80 32.37
CA SER A 42 27.14 3.65 32.39
C SER A 42 28.39 2.82 32.73
N ALA A 43 29.56 3.28 32.31
CA ALA A 43 30.85 2.68 32.67
C ALA A 43 31.06 2.57 34.20
N ASP A 44 30.38 3.42 34.99
CA ASP A 44 30.39 3.39 36.46
C ASP A 44 29.42 2.34 37.07
N GLY A 45 28.73 1.56 36.23
CA GLY A 45 27.81 0.49 36.64
C GLY A 45 26.36 0.93 36.89
N GLU A 46 26.02 2.20 36.68
CA GLU A 46 24.65 2.69 36.82
C GLU A 46 23.79 2.27 35.62
N VAL A 47 22.67 1.59 35.88
CA VAL A 47 21.71 1.17 34.84
C VAL A 47 20.92 2.39 34.35
N ILE A 48 20.95 2.61 33.03
CA ILE A 48 20.21 3.68 32.34
C ILE A 48 18.87 3.13 31.84
N PHE A 49 18.89 1.99 31.16
CA PHE A 49 17.72 1.30 30.63
C PHE A 49 17.83 -0.21 30.84
N THR A 50 16.70 -0.88 30.99
CA THR A 50 16.60 -2.35 31.00
C THR A 50 16.05 -2.87 29.67
N GLY A 51 16.31 -4.14 29.36
CA GLY A 51 15.71 -4.81 28.20
C GLY A 51 14.18 -4.84 28.24
N GLU A 52 13.60 -4.93 29.45
CA GLU A 52 12.16 -4.86 29.66
C GLU A 52 11.61 -3.47 29.29
N GLN A 53 12.30 -2.39 29.68
CA GLN A 53 11.93 -1.03 29.28
C GLN A 53 12.00 -0.84 27.76
N ILE A 54 13.00 -1.40 27.07
CA ILE A 54 13.09 -1.33 25.60
C ILE A 54 11.90 -2.04 24.95
N GLN A 55 11.57 -3.25 25.39
CA GLN A 55 10.43 -4.01 24.86
C GLN A 55 9.10 -3.33 25.17
N ARG A 56 8.92 -2.82 26.39
CA ARG A 56 7.75 -2.04 26.78
C ARG A 56 7.64 -0.77 25.96
N GLY A 57 8.76 -0.07 25.71
CA GLY A 57 8.82 1.12 24.87
C GLY A 57 8.35 0.87 23.45
N GLN A 58 8.74 -0.27 22.84
CA GLN A 58 8.24 -0.67 21.53
C GLN A 58 6.71 -0.83 21.54
N GLN A 59 6.17 -1.51 22.55
CA GLN A 59 4.74 -1.74 22.69
C GLN A 59 3.96 -0.44 22.90
N VAL A 60 4.49 0.44 23.75
CA VAL A 60 3.93 1.75 24.05
C VAL A 60 3.93 2.62 22.79
N TRP A 61 5.06 2.69 22.07
CA TRP A 61 5.16 3.40 20.80
C TRP A 61 4.08 2.94 19.82
N LEU A 62 3.95 1.62 19.61
CA LEU A 62 2.89 1.04 18.78
C LEU A 62 1.48 1.43 19.26
N SER A 63 1.22 1.37 20.57
CA SER A 63 -0.10 1.71 21.14
C SER A 63 -0.49 3.18 21.00
N THR A 64 0.49 4.09 20.98
CA THR A 64 0.27 5.54 20.77
C THR A 64 0.07 5.93 19.31
N GLY A 65 0.06 4.95 18.40
CA GLY A 65 -0.12 5.14 16.96
C GLY A 65 1.07 4.69 16.13
N GLY A 66 2.25 4.48 16.74
CA GLY A 66 3.44 3.95 16.07
C GLY A 66 3.77 4.67 14.75
N GLN A 67 3.71 3.90 13.67
CA GLN A 67 3.92 4.30 12.28
C GLN A 67 2.85 5.26 11.74
N GLN A 68 1.78 5.50 12.48
CA GLN A 68 0.75 6.49 12.13
C GLN A 68 1.09 7.89 12.64
N LEU A 69 1.93 8.02 13.67
CA LEU A 69 2.30 9.31 14.24
C LEU A 69 3.59 9.87 13.63
N GLY A 70 4.65 9.07 13.60
CA GLY A 70 5.95 9.37 13.00
C GLY A 70 6.54 8.12 12.37
N SER A 71 7.87 8.05 12.23
CA SER A 71 8.54 6.85 11.71
C SER A 71 9.65 6.31 12.63
N VAL A 72 9.91 5.01 12.52
CA VAL A 72 11.10 4.36 13.08
C VAL A 72 11.74 3.56 11.95
N TRP A 73 13.05 3.78 11.75
CA TRP A 73 13.78 3.21 10.62
C TRP A 73 13.15 3.56 9.26
N GLY A 74 12.57 4.77 9.17
CA GLY A 74 12.04 5.33 7.94
C GLY A 74 10.63 4.84 7.55
N HIS A 75 10.08 3.86 8.26
CA HIS A 75 8.71 3.39 8.06
C HIS A 75 7.73 4.09 9.00
N GLY A 76 6.69 4.70 8.41
CA GLY A 76 5.64 5.39 9.12
C GLY A 76 5.17 6.67 8.44
N SER A 77 4.70 7.63 9.23
CA SER A 77 4.16 8.90 8.74
C SER A 77 5.27 9.94 8.52
N TYR A 78 4.89 11.10 7.96
CA TYR A 78 5.85 12.09 7.45
C TYR A 78 5.71 13.49 8.09
N VAL A 79 4.80 13.68 9.06
CA VAL A 79 4.61 14.97 9.75
C VAL A 79 5.51 15.08 10.98
N ALA A 80 5.34 14.19 11.96
CA ALA A 80 6.31 14.00 13.03
C ALA A 80 7.64 13.45 12.45
N PRO A 81 8.77 13.53 13.16
CA PRO A 81 10.07 13.13 12.61
C PRO A 81 10.20 11.59 12.52
N ASP A 82 11.34 11.15 11.98
CA ASP A 82 11.81 9.79 12.26
C ASP A 82 12.46 9.76 13.64
N TRP A 83 11.90 8.99 14.58
CA TRP A 83 12.34 8.98 15.97
C TRP A 83 13.76 8.41 16.13
N SER A 84 14.17 7.46 15.28
CA SER A 84 15.53 6.94 15.29
C SER A 84 16.53 7.99 14.82
N ALA A 85 16.21 8.71 13.74
CA ALA A 85 17.08 9.77 13.20
C ALA A 85 17.15 11.01 14.11
N ASP A 86 16.02 11.45 14.65
CA ASP A 86 15.97 12.64 15.53
C ASP A 86 16.66 12.36 16.87
N TRP A 87 16.45 11.17 17.47
CA TRP A 87 17.21 10.76 18.65
C TRP A 87 18.72 10.74 18.35
N LEU A 88 19.12 10.06 17.28
CA LEU A 88 20.52 9.88 16.93
C LEU A 88 21.24 11.23 16.77
N HIS A 89 20.60 12.17 16.08
CA HIS A 89 21.14 13.51 15.90
C HIS A 89 21.30 14.25 17.22
N ARG A 90 20.25 14.28 18.06
CA ARG A 90 20.28 14.96 19.36
C ARG A 90 21.32 14.36 20.29
N GLU A 91 21.46 13.03 20.33
CA GLU A 91 22.47 12.35 21.14
C GLU A 91 23.88 12.71 20.68
N ALA A 92 24.13 12.71 19.36
CA ALA A 92 25.43 13.09 18.80
C ALA A 92 25.79 14.56 19.08
N VAL A 93 24.83 15.48 18.96
CA VAL A 93 25.01 16.90 19.28
C VAL A 93 25.27 17.11 20.77
N ALA A 94 24.49 16.46 21.65
CA ALA A 94 24.68 16.54 23.10
C ALA A 94 26.07 16.02 23.49
N LEU A 95 26.47 14.85 22.98
CA LEU A 95 27.80 14.28 23.24
C LEU A 95 28.92 15.20 22.75
N ARG A 96 28.81 15.73 21.52
CA ARG A 96 29.77 16.68 20.95
C ARG A 96 29.91 17.94 21.81
N ASN A 97 28.81 18.51 22.26
CA ASN A 97 28.81 19.73 23.08
C ASN A 97 29.45 19.46 24.45
N ARG A 98 29.22 18.29 25.05
CA ARG A 98 29.88 17.87 26.30
C ARG A 98 31.39 17.71 26.12
N HIS A 99 31.82 17.13 25.01
CA HIS A 99 33.25 17.05 24.68
C HIS A 99 33.89 18.42 24.50
N ALA A 100 33.19 19.36 23.85
CA ALA A 100 33.67 20.74 23.72
C ALA A 100 33.80 21.45 25.08
N GLN A 101 32.91 21.18 26.04
CA GLN A 101 33.01 21.72 27.40
C GLN A 101 34.29 21.27 28.14
N ALA A 102 34.87 20.11 27.81
CA ALA A 102 36.17 19.71 28.34
C ALA A 102 37.30 20.70 27.95
N TYR A 103 37.13 21.41 26.84
CA TYR A 103 38.01 22.50 26.38
C TYR A 103 37.59 23.88 26.93
N ARG A 104 36.58 23.95 27.81
CA ARG A 104 35.97 25.18 28.36
C ARG A 104 35.54 26.17 27.26
N ARG A 105 35.05 25.63 26.15
CA ARG A 105 34.68 26.39 24.95
C ARG A 105 33.41 25.83 24.34
N ASP A 106 32.68 26.67 23.64
CA ASP A 106 31.59 26.22 22.77
C ASP A 106 32.16 25.55 21.54
N PHE A 107 31.51 24.50 21.03
CA PHE A 107 32.01 23.74 19.88
C PHE A 107 32.31 24.63 18.66
N ASP A 108 31.43 25.59 18.38
CA ASP A 108 31.57 26.50 17.24
C ASP A 108 32.75 27.48 17.38
N SER A 109 33.22 27.72 18.61
CA SER A 109 34.37 28.58 18.91
C SER A 109 35.73 27.88 18.79
N LEU A 110 35.75 26.56 18.60
CA LEU A 110 36.98 25.76 18.46
C LEU A 110 37.65 25.96 17.10
N SER A 111 38.95 25.67 17.01
CA SER A 111 39.64 25.69 15.71
C SER A 111 39.15 24.55 14.80
N PRO A 112 39.28 24.65 13.46
CA PRO A 112 38.92 23.56 12.56
C PRO A 112 39.60 22.22 12.91
N ALA A 113 40.85 22.26 13.38
CA ALA A 113 41.59 21.07 13.78
C ALA A 113 41.00 20.43 15.05
N ASP A 114 40.69 21.24 16.07
CA ASP A 114 40.08 20.76 17.32
C ASP A 114 38.67 20.22 17.07
N ARG A 115 37.88 20.90 16.22
CA ARG A 115 36.57 20.40 15.79
C ARG A 115 36.67 19.06 15.07
N GLY A 116 37.67 18.88 14.21
CA GLY A 116 37.93 17.62 13.52
C GLY A 116 38.29 16.48 14.49
N ALA A 117 39.16 16.75 15.47
CA ALA A 117 39.54 15.77 16.49
C ALA A 117 38.35 15.36 17.37
N LEU A 118 37.54 16.33 17.80
CA LEU A 118 36.32 16.06 18.55
C LEU A 118 35.29 15.29 17.74
N ALA A 119 35.08 15.66 16.47
CA ALA A 119 34.17 14.95 15.59
C ALA A 119 34.58 13.48 15.43
N ALA A 120 35.88 13.20 15.24
CA ALA A 120 36.38 11.82 15.16
C ALA A 120 36.11 11.03 16.46
N THR A 121 36.25 11.67 17.62
CA THR A 121 35.97 11.05 18.93
C THR A 121 34.49 10.71 19.08
N VAL A 122 33.59 11.61 18.67
CA VAL A 122 32.14 11.36 18.67
C VAL A 122 31.80 10.18 17.77
N VAL A 123 32.34 10.15 16.55
CA VAL A 123 32.14 9.03 15.61
C VAL A 123 32.63 7.72 16.23
N GLU A 124 33.83 7.67 16.79
CA GLU A 124 34.36 6.45 17.43
C GLU A 124 33.46 5.97 18.57
N GLN A 125 33.05 6.86 19.47
CA GLN A 125 32.20 6.52 20.62
C GLN A 125 30.78 6.08 20.21
N MET A 126 30.20 6.72 19.19
CA MET A 126 28.84 6.41 18.73
C MET A 126 28.79 5.07 17.97
N ARG A 127 29.84 4.76 17.19
CA ARG A 127 29.91 3.54 16.37
C ARG A 127 30.43 2.31 17.09
N ARG A 128 31.26 2.47 18.13
CA ARG A 128 31.83 1.34 18.87
C ARG A 128 30.73 0.45 19.46
N ASN A 129 30.76 -0.83 19.08
CA ASN A 129 29.87 -1.83 19.65
C ASN A 129 30.39 -2.31 21.00
N THR A 130 29.69 -1.93 22.07
CA THR A 130 29.99 -2.32 23.45
C THR A 130 29.01 -3.35 24.01
N TYR A 131 28.20 -3.96 23.15
CA TYR A 131 27.34 -5.08 23.54
C TYR A 131 28.20 -6.32 23.81
N ASP A 132 28.16 -6.81 25.05
CA ASP A 132 28.76 -8.08 25.42
C ASP A 132 27.73 -9.21 25.31
N ALA A 133 27.98 -10.18 24.44
CA ALA A 133 27.08 -11.30 24.24
C ALA A 133 26.98 -12.25 25.45
N ALA A 134 27.99 -12.26 26.35
CA ALA A 134 27.98 -13.13 27.53
C ALA A 134 27.07 -12.57 28.64
N SER A 135 27.16 -11.28 28.94
CA SER A 135 26.31 -10.62 29.95
C SER A 135 25.00 -10.04 29.38
N GLY A 136 24.94 -9.81 28.07
CA GLY A 136 23.84 -9.12 27.39
C GLY A 136 23.82 -7.61 27.61
N VAL A 137 24.88 -7.02 28.17
CA VAL A 137 24.92 -5.61 28.59
C VAL A 137 25.57 -4.73 27.52
N ILE A 138 25.01 -3.53 27.30
CA ILE A 138 25.68 -2.44 26.59
C ILE A 138 26.28 -1.49 27.61
N ALA A 139 27.60 -1.35 27.61
CA ALA A 139 28.30 -0.37 28.44
C ALA A 139 28.53 0.93 27.66
N VAL A 140 28.09 2.07 28.19
CA VAL A 140 28.32 3.40 27.58
C VAL A 140 29.22 4.26 28.46
N PRO A 141 30.12 5.08 27.88
CA PRO A 141 30.87 6.08 28.63
C PRO A 141 29.97 7.06 29.41
N ALA A 142 30.47 7.60 30.53
CA ALA A 142 29.68 8.43 31.45
C ALA A 142 29.17 9.75 30.82
N ASP A 143 29.96 10.35 29.92
CA ASP A 143 29.57 11.49 29.10
C ASP A 143 28.42 11.18 28.14
N ARG A 144 28.47 10.02 27.46
CA ARG A 144 27.39 9.51 26.61
C ARG A 144 26.15 9.14 27.43
N ALA A 145 26.32 8.55 28.62
CA ALA A 145 25.22 8.29 29.55
C ALA A 145 24.44 9.58 29.90
N GLN A 146 25.15 10.68 30.12
CA GLN A 146 24.52 11.98 30.37
C GLN A 146 23.82 12.54 29.12
N ALA A 147 24.43 12.42 27.94
CA ALA A 147 23.79 12.79 26.68
C ALA A 147 22.49 12.00 26.46
N ILE A 148 22.49 10.70 26.74
CA ILE A 148 21.29 9.84 26.66
C ILE A 148 20.19 10.34 27.60
N ARG A 149 20.51 10.71 28.85
CA ARG A 149 19.53 11.24 29.81
C ARG A 149 18.96 12.59 29.39
N GLU A 150 19.79 13.46 28.82
CA GLU A 150 19.35 14.75 28.29
C GLU A 150 18.33 14.57 27.14
N VAL A 151 18.62 13.67 26.21
CA VAL A 151 17.70 13.36 25.10
C VAL A 151 16.44 12.66 25.60
N ALA A 152 16.55 11.74 26.58
CA ALA A 152 15.38 11.11 27.19
C ALA A 152 14.43 12.15 27.82
N ALA A 153 14.96 13.16 28.51
CA ALA A 153 14.15 14.23 29.09
C ALA A 153 13.38 15.04 28.03
N HIS A 154 13.96 15.26 26.85
CA HIS A 154 13.25 15.90 25.73
C HIS A 154 12.02 15.09 25.29
N TYR A 155 12.16 13.77 25.12
CA TYR A 155 11.06 12.92 24.68
C TYR A 155 10.00 12.67 25.76
N ASP A 156 10.39 12.59 27.04
CA ASP A 156 9.43 12.57 28.15
C ASP A 156 8.56 13.84 28.14
N ALA A 157 9.17 15.01 27.97
CA ALA A 157 8.44 16.28 27.87
C ALA A 157 7.58 16.40 26.60
N LEU A 158 8.07 15.89 25.45
CA LEU A 158 7.35 15.92 24.18
C LEU A 158 6.07 15.09 24.22
N PHE A 159 6.13 13.86 24.74
CA PHE A 159 4.99 12.95 24.81
C PHE A 159 4.05 13.22 26.00
N GLY A 160 4.47 14.05 26.95
CA GLY A 160 3.63 14.59 28.03
C GLY A 160 2.72 15.74 27.59
N ASP A 161 2.28 16.53 28.57
CA ASP A 161 1.34 17.65 28.42
C ASP A 161 1.93 19.02 28.78
N GLY A 162 3.19 19.07 29.26
CA GLY A 162 3.85 20.29 29.72
C GLY A 162 4.00 21.36 28.63
N SER A 163 3.77 22.63 28.98
CA SER A 163 3.69 23.75 28.01
C SER A 163 4.97 24.03 27.20
N SER A 164 6.14 23.60 27.68
CA SER A 164 7.43 23.85 27.03
C SER A 164 7.55 23.26 25.62
N HIS A 165 6.82 22.17 25.34
CA HIS A 165 6.84 21.48 24.05
C HIS A 165 5.52 21.63 23.27
N ALA A 166 4.63 22.54 23.68
CA ALA A 166 3.32 22.70 23.06
C ALA A 166 3.40 23.07 21.57
N THR A 167 4.27 24.03 21.21
CA THR A 167 4.49 24.42 19.81
C THR A 167 5.00 23.25 18.97
N LEU A 168 5.98 22.50 19.49
CA LEU A 168 6.56 21.37 18.77
C LEU A 168 5.55 20.23 18.59
N ARG A 169 4.72 19.96 19.60
CA ARG A 169 3.60 19.00 19.47
C ARG A 169 2.62 19.42 18.39
N GLY A 170 2.24 20.70 18.35
CA GLY A 170 1.37 21.25 17.29
C GLY A 170 2.00 21.03 15.91
N GLN A 171 3.28 21.33 15.75
CA GLN A 171 4.03 21.08 14.50
C GLN A 171 4.10 19.59 14.14
N TYR A 172 4.12 18.68 15.11
CA TYR A 172 4.10 17.24 14.87
C TYR A 172 2.68 16.65 14.76
N ALA A 173 1.64 17.48 14.77
CA ALA A 173 0.24 17.07 14.81
C ALA A 173 -0.06 16.09 15.97
N MET A 174 0.60 16.31 17.11
CA MET A 174 0.45 15.53 18.34
C MET A 174 -0.54 16.19 19.30
N THR A 175 -1.44 15.39 19.86
CA THR A 175 -2.31 15.82 20.96
C THR A 175 -1.52 15.91 22.29
N PRO A 176 -1.78 16.92 23.15
CA PRO A 176 -1.17 16.98 24.48
C PRO A 176 -1.44 15.70 25.28
N GLY A 177 -0.44 15.22 26.03
CA GLY A 177 -0.61 14.02 26.83
C GLY A 177 -0.85 12.76 25.99
N THR A 178 -0.26 12.68 24.78
CA THR A 178 -0.32 11.49 23.91
C THR A 178 0.00 10.21 24.69
N LEU A 179 0.89 10.30 25.69
CA LEU A 179 1.20 9.23 26.62
C LEU A 179 1.15 9.74 28.08
N PRO A 180 0.01 9.60 28.78
CA PRO A 180 -0.19 10.18 30.11
C PRO A 180 0.68 9.54 31.21
N ASP A 181 0.97 8.25 31.13
CA ASP A 181 1.73 7.51 32.15
C ASP A 181 3.24 7.81 32.05
N PRO A 182 3.87 8.35 33.12
CA PRO A 182 5.32 8.60 33.14
C PRO A 182 6.18 7.35 32.95
N ALA A 183 5.76 6.18 33.45
CA ALA A 183 6.53 4.94 33.32
C ALA A 183 6.58 4.48 31.86
N ASP A 184 5.46 4.62 31.14
CA ASP A 184 5.40 4.33 29.72
C ASP A 184 6.22 5.34 28.91
N ARG A 185 6.24 6.63 29.28
CA ARG A 185 7.10 7.62 28.63
C ARG A 185 8.58 7.29 28.82
N GLN A 186 9.00 6.90 30.01
CA GLN A 186 10.38 6.45 30.25
C GLN A 186 10.72 5.22 29.41
N ALA A 187 9.83 4.22 29.35
CA ALA A 187 10.02 3.04 28.51
C ALA A 187 10.13 3.41 27.01
N LEU A 188 9.31 4.36 26.52
CA LEU A 188 9.37 4.86 25.16
C LEU A 188 10.77 5.41 24.81
N THR A 189 11.38 6.17 25.72
CA THR A 189 12.74 6.70 25.51
C THR A 189 13.79 5.60 25.39
N ALA A 190 13.63 4.49 26.13
CA ALA A 190 14.52 3.34 26.03
C ALA A 190 14.45 2.69 24.64
N PHE A 191 13.25 2.60 24.07
CA PHE A 191 13.05 2.08 22.71
C PHE A 191 13.67 3.00 21.64
N PHE A 192 13.44 4.32 21.70
CA PHE A 192 14.04 5.26 20.75
C PHE A 192 15.56 5.31 20.86
N PHE A 193 16.11 5.20 22.06
CA PHE A 193 17.54 5.00 22.26
C PHE A 193 18.03 3.73 21.54
N TRP A 194 17.37 2.60 21.75
CA TRP A 194 17.77 1.32 21.15
C TRP A 194 17.72 1.36 19.62
N THR A 195 16.69 1.98 19.03
CA THR A 195 16.59 2.09 17.57
C THR A 195 17.66 3.02 16.97
N SER A 196 18.04 4.09 17.69
CA SER A 196 19.18 4.97 17.39
C SER A 196 20.53 4.24 17.52
N TRP A 197 20.71 3.51 18.63
CA TRP A 197 21.91 2.72 18.89
C TRP A 197 22.16 1.71 17.78
N ALA A 198 21.13 0.96 17.38
CA ALA A 198 21.22 0.01 16.26
C ALA A 198 21.58 0.71 14.94
N ALA A 199 21.15 1.97 14.76
CA ALA A 199 21.36 2.72 13.54
C ALA A 199 22.80 3.25 13.38
N ALA A 200 23.53 3.45 14.48
CA ALA A 200 24.89 3.98 14.46
C ALA A 200 25.98 2.94 14.80
N THR A 201 25.65 1.93 15.59
CA THR A 201 26.62 0.97 16.12
C THR A 201 27.03 -0.06 15.09
N ASP A 202 28.33 -0.24 14.90
CA ASP A 202 28.91 -1.22 13.99
C ASP A 202 28.48 -2.65 14.35
N ARG A 203 28.22 -3.47 13.33
CA ARG A 203 27.93 -4.91 13.49
C ARG A 203 29.16 -5.63 14.07
N PRO A 204 28.98 -6.71 14.85
CA PRO A 204 30.10 -7.49 15.37
C PRO A 204 31.00 -8.01 14.25
N GLY A 205 32.29 -7.68 14.31
CA GLY A 205 33.28 -8.09 13.31
C GLY A 205 33.30 -7.27 12.02
N GLU A 206 32.46 -6.24 11.90
CA GLU A 206 32.44 -5.31 10.76
C GLU A 206 32.80 -3.90 11.24
N THR A 207 33.56 -3.15 10.45
CA THR A 207 33.95 -1.77 10.78
C THR A 207 33.32 -0.81 9.79
N GLY A 208 32.69 0.26 10.28
CA GLY A 208 32.01 1.24 9.43
C GLY A 208 30.70 0.74 8.82
N LEU A 209 30.07 -0.28 9.41
CA LEU A 209 28.79 -0.84 8.95
C LEU A 209 27.86 -1.11 10.13
N SER A 210 26.83 -0.26 10.30
CA SER A 210 25.87 -0.42 11.39
C SER A 210 24.83 -1.51 11.16
N TYR A 211 24.04 -1.87 12.17
CA TYR A 211 22.98 -2.87 12.03
C TYR A 211 21.95 -2.51 10.95
N THR A 212 21.71 -1.22 10.70
CA THR A 212 20.81 -0.69 9.67
C THR A 212 21.53 -0.34 8.36
N SER A 213 22.73 -0.89 8.14
CA SER A 213 23.55 -0.60 6.95
C SER A 213 23.87 0.90 6.78
N ASN A 214 24.25 1.54 7.90
CA ASN A 214 24.56 2.98 8.05
C ASN A 214 23.38 3.93 7.86
N TRP A 215 22.15 3.45 7.73
CA TRP A 215 21.00 4.34 7.72
C TRP A 215 20.65 4.80 9.15
N PRO A 216 20.24 6.06 9.40
CA PRO A 216 20.01 7.13 8.43
C PRO A 216 21.29 7.89 8.10
N HIS A 217 21.25 8.70 7.03
CA HIS A 217 22.32 9.66 6.73
C HIS A 217 22.50 10.65 7.89
N GLU A 218 23.62 10.52 8.60
CA GLU A 218 24.00 11.35 9.75
C GLU A 218 25.54 11.50 9.78
N PRO A 219 26.08 12.60 9.22
CA PRO A 219 27.52 12.85 9.19
C PRO A 219 28.17 12.90 10.57
N LEU A 220 27.46 13.32 11.63
CA LEU A 220 28.03 13.44 12.98
C LEU A 220 28.44 12.10 13.60
N VAL A 221 27.88 10.99 13.12
CA VAL A 221 28.22 9.62 13.57
C VAL A 221 28.89 8.79 12.47
N GLY A 222 29.28 9.45 11.37
CA GLY A 222 29.92 8.80 10.22
C GLY A 222 28.99 7.91 9.40
N ASN A 223 27.66 8.06 9.55
CA ASN A 223 26.70 7.31 8.77
C ASN A 223 26.65 7.84 7.33
N THR A 224 27.34 7.12 6.45
CA THR A 224 27.39 7.40 5.01
C THR A 224 26.96 6.16 4.22
N MET A 225 26.51 6.39 2.99
CA MET A 225 26.08 5.31 2.10
C MET A 225 27.20 4.27 1.95
N THR A 226 26.86 3.00 2.20
CA THR A 226 27.82 1.90 2.15
C THR A 226 28.23 1.58 0.71
N SER A 227 29.44 1.04 0.53
CA SER A 227 29.91 0.53 -0.77
C SER A 227 28.98 -0.55 -1.32
N SER A 228 28.39 -1.39 -0.45
CA SER A 228 27.43 -2.42 -0.85
C SER A 228 26.16 -1.79 -1.46
N ALA A 229 25.58 -0.79 -0.80
CA ALA A 229 24.40 -0.08 -1.33
C ALA A 229 24.71 0.58 -2.69
N ALA A 230 25.88 1.19 -2.85
CA ALA A 230 26.31 1.79 -4.11
C ALA A 230 26.47 0.75 -5.24
N VAL A 231 27.20 -0.35 -4.99
CA VAL A 231 27.44 -1.40 -5.98
C VAL A 231 26.15 -2.08 -6.40
N TRP A 232 25.31 -2.49 -5.45
CA TRP A 232 24.05 -3.17 -5.77
C TRP A 232 23.03 -2.26 -6.45
N SER A 233 23.09 -0.95 -6.21
CA SER A 233 22.34 0.02 -7.02
C SER A 233 22.78 0.00 -8.47
N MET A 234 24.08 0.05 -8.75
CA MET A 234 24.60 -0.02 -10.12
C MET A 234 24.22 -1.33 -10.81
N VAL A 235 24.38 -2.47 -10.12
CA VAL A 235 24.00 -3.79 -10.63
C VAL A 235 22.50 -3.84 -10.96
N SER A 236 21.64 -3.34 -10.05
CA SER A 236 20.18 -3.32 -10.27
C SER A 236 19.78 -2.51 -11.51
N ILE A 237 20.42 -1.35 -11.73
CA ILE A 237 20.16 -0.49 -12.89
C ILE A 237 20.63 -1.18 -14.18
N CYS A 238 21.83 -1.75 -14.21
CA CYS A 238 22.33 -2.48 -15.37
C CYS A 238 21.45 -3.68 -15.72
N LEU A 239 21.02 -4.46 -14.72
CA LEU A 239 20.15 -5.62 -14.92
C LEU A 239 18.75 -5.20 -15.37
N LEU A 240 18.18 -4.12 -14.83
CA LEU A 240 16.92 -3.55 -15.31
C LEU A 240 16.99 -3.22 -16.81
N LEU A 241 18.01 -2.45 -17.21
CA LEU A 241 18.16 -2.03 -18.61
C LEU A 241 18.37 -3.23 -19.54
N ALA A 242 19.20 -4.20 -19.12
CA ALA A 242 19.43 -5.43 -19.86
C ALA A 242 18.15 -6.28 -19.98
N ALA A 243 17.37 -6.38 -18.90
CA ALA A 243 16.12 -7.14 -18.87
C ALA A 243 15.02 -6.47 -19.71
N ILE A 244 14.90 -5.13 -19.69
CA ILE A 244 14.00 -4.39 -20.60
C ILE A 244 14.40 -4.65 -22.05
N ALA A 245 15.68 -4.51 -22.39
CA ALA A 245 16.17 -4.74 -23.75
C ALA A 245 15.90 -6.19 -24.21
N ALA A 246 16.18 -7.17 -23.35
CA ALA A 246 15.90 -8.57 -23.61
C ALA A 246 14.40 -8.83 -23.79
N MET A 247 13.55 -8.24 -22.94
CA MET A 247 12.10 -8.40 -23.04
C MET A 247 11.54 -7.79 -24.33
N LEU A 248 11.99 -6.59 -24.71
CA LEU A 248 11.62 -5.94 -25.97
C LEU A 248 12.08 -6.75 -27.18
N TRP A 249 13.30 -7.30 -27.16
CA TRP A 249 13.81 -8.17 -28.22
C TRP A 249 13.00 -9.47 -28.35
N LEU A 250 12.69 -10.12 -27.21
CA LEU A 250 11.89 -11.35 -27.18
C LEU A 250 10.43 -11.10 -27.59
N HIS A 251 9.87 -9.94 -27.25
CA HIS A 251 8.51 -9.56 -27.65
C HIS A 251 8.45 -9.22 -29.14
N GLY A 252 9.40 -8.43 -29.65
CA GLY A 252 9.45 -7.99 -31.06
C GLY A 252 9.82 -9.08 -32.07
N SER A 253 10.55 -10.13 -31.64
CA SER A 253 10.93 -11.26 -32.50
C SER A 253 9.83 -12.32 -32.67
N GLN A 254 8.76 -12.26 -31.87
CA GLN A 254 7.63 -13.17 -32.00
C GLN A 254 6.68 -12.70 -33.11
N ARG A 255 6.25 -13.64 -33.97
CA ARG A 255 5.21 -13.34 -34.98
C ARG A 255 3.93 -12.90 -34.26
N HIS A 256 3.39 -11.74 -34.63
CA HIS A 256 2.08 -11.28 -34.16
C HIS A 256 1.06 -12.40 -34.38
N GLU A 257 0.45 -12.88 -33.30
CA GLU A 257 -0.63 -13.85 -33.40
C GLU A 257 -1.80 -13.24 -34.18
N ALA A 258 -2.49 -14.04 -34.98
CA ALA A 258 -3.65 -13.58 -35.72
C ALA A 258 -4.67 -12.94 -34.76
N GLU A 259 -5.18 -11.76 -35.11
CA GLU A 259 -6.06 -11.00 -34.24
C GLU A 259 -7.35 -11.79 -33.90
N ALA A 260 -7.94 -11.50 -32.74
CA ALA A 260 -9.26 -11.99 -32.41
C ALA A 260 -10.29 -11.26 -33.31
N GLN A 261 -11.27 -12.00 -33.83
CA GLN A 261 -12.42 -11.41 -34.51
C GLN A 261 -13.52 -11.17 -33.47
N PRO A 262 -13.77 -9.92 -33.05
CA PRO A 262 -14.79 -9.65 -32.04
C PRO A 262 -16.18 -10.00 -32.56
N PRO A 263 -17.08 -10.54 -31.70
CA PRO A 263 -18.43 -10.91 -32.10
C PRO A 263 -19.23 -9.67 -32.54
N GLN A 264 -20.15 -9.86 -33.49
CA GLN A 264 -20.99 -8.77 -34.03
C GLN A 264 -21.97 -8.19 -33.00
N ALA A 265 -22.31 -8.95 -31.96
CA ALA A 265 -23.16 -8.54 -30.85
C ALA A 265 -22.48 -8.82 -29.50
N ASP A 266 -22.93 -8.14 -28.44
CA ASP A 266 -22.41 -8.34 -27.08
C ASP A 266 -22.67 -9.79 -26.61
N PRO A 267 -21.62 -10.58 -26.34
CA PRO A 267 -21.76 -11.98 -25.95
C PRO A 267 -22.31 -12.18 -24.53
N LEU A 268 -22.38 -11.11 -23.73
CA LEU A 268 -22.99 -11.11 -22.39
C LEU A 268 -24.44 -10.61 -22.42
N LEU A 269 -24.94 -10.17 -23.59
CA LEU A 269 -26.31 -9.75 -23.77
C LEU A 269 -27.26 -10.94 -23.52
N GLY A 270 -28.12 -10.82 -22.51
CA GLY A 270 -29.08 -11.88 -22.13
C GLY A 270 -28.59 -12.84 -21.04
N ALA A 271 -27.38 -12.66 -20.50
CA ALA A 271 -26.94 -13.40 -19.32
C ALA A 271 -27.83 -13.05 -18.10
N VAL A 272 -28.51 -14.03 -17.54
CA VAL A 272 -29.38 -13.82 -16.37
C VAL A 272 -28.55 -13.90 -15.09
N ALA A 273 -28.46 -12.78 -14.37
CA ALA A 273 -27.75 -12.73 -13.10
C ALA A 273 -28.39 -13.65 -12.05
N THR A 274 -27.60 -14.55 -11.48
CA THR A 274 -28.02 -15.48 -10.41
C THR A 274 -28.31 -14.73 -9.09
N PRO A 275 -28.95 -15.38 -8.11
CA PRO A 275 -29.20 -14.75 -6.81
C PRO A 275 -27.92 -14.30 -6.08
N SER A 276 -26.82 -15.07 -6.09
CA SER A 276 -25.56 -14.62 -5.47
C SER A 276 -24.90 -13.49 -6.23
N MET A 277 -24.97 -13.48 -7.58
CA MET A 277 -24.50 -12.34 -8.37
C MET A 277 -25.27 -11.07 -7.98
N LYS A 278 -26.60 -11.14 -7.86
CA LYS A 278 -27.40 -10.00 -7.41
C LYS A 278 -27.05 -9.55 -5.99
N ALA A 279 -26.65 -10.46 -5.12
CA ALA A 279 -26.21 -10.14 -3.77
C ALA A 279 -24.89 -9.36 -3.72
N THR A 280 -24.04 -9.39 -4.75
CA THR A 280 -22.80 -8.58 -4.76
C THR A 280 -23.05 -7.09 -4.95
N ARG A 281 -24.27 -6.66 -5.35
CA ARG A 281 -24.63 -5.24 -5.49
C ARG A 281 -24.23 -4.43 -4.25
N LYS A 282 -24.62 -4.89 -3.06
CA LYS A 282 -24.36 -4.20 -1.78
C LYS A 282 -22.87 -4.00 -1.48
N TYR A 283 -22.00 -4.90 -1.96
CA TYR A 283 -20.56 -4.73 -1.83
C TYR A 283 -20.08 -3.51 -2.60
N PHE A 284 -20.52 -3.35 -3.85
CA PHE A 284 -20.10 -2.22 -4.68
C PHE A 284 -20.60 -0.86 -4.15
N PHE A 285 -21.76 -0.82 -3.50
CA PHE A 285 -22.19 0.40 -2.79
C PHE A 285 -21.35 0.67 -1.54
N ALA A 286 -21.02 -0.37 -0.77
CA ALA A 286 -20.11 -0.24 0.37
C ALA A 286 -18.72 0.24 -0.05
N VAL A 287 -18.19 -0.27 -1.18
CA VAL A 287 -16.93 0.18 -1.78
C VAL A 287 -16.93 1.70 -2.03
N ILE A 288 -17.99 2.22 -2.64
CA ILE A 288 -18.10 3.67 -2.90
C ILE A 288 -18.19 4.46 -1.59
N GLY A 289 -18.95 3.98 -0.60
CA GLY A 289 -19.04 4.62 0.72
C GLY A 289 -17.70 4.66 1.44
N LEU A 290 -16.95 3.55 1.42
CA LEU A 290 -15.62 3.45 1.99
C LEU A 290 -14.61 4.34 1.25
N MET A 291 -14.70 4.45 -0.07
CA MET A 291 -13.87 5.37 -0.86
C MET A 291 -14.11 6.83 -0.46
N LEU A 292 -15.38 7.23 -0.26
CA LEU A 292 -15.70 8.59 0.22
C LEU A 292 -15.18 8.84 1.64
N LEU A 293 -15.32 7.86 2.54
CA LEU A 293 -14.76 7.94 3.89
C LEU A 293 -13.22 8.08 3.84
N GLN A 294 -12.55 7.29 3.01
CA GLN A 294 -11.10 7.33 2.84
C GLN A 294 -10.63 8.73 2.39
N ILE A 295 -11.34 9.33 1.41
CA ILE A 295 -11.02 10.66 0.89
C ILE A 295 -11.24 11.72 1.98
N ALA A 296 -12.35 11.66 2.71
CA ALA A 296 -12.62 12.58 3.81
C ALA A 296 -11.51 12.52 4.88
N MET A 297 -11.08 11.32 5.27
CA MET A 297 -9.98 11.15 6.22
C MET A 297 -8.63 11.60 5.65
N GLY A 298 -8.44 11.46 4.33
CA GLY A 298 -7.26 11.98 3.63
C GLY A 298 -7.18 13.51 3.68
N ILE A 299 -8.31 14.20 3.49
CA ILE A 299 -8.41 15.66 3.60
C ILE A 299 -8.06 16.11 5.02
N VAL A 300 -8.66 15.49 6.05
CA VAL A 300 -8.37 15.82 7.45
C VAL A 300 -6.88 15.61 7.77
N THR A 301 -6.33 14.45 7.36
CA THR A 301 -4.92 14.12 7.61
C THR A 301 -3.95 15.07 6.92
N ALA A 302 -4.27 15.50 5.69
CA ALA A 302 -3.45 16.46 4.95
C ALA A 302 -3.49 17.86 5.58
N HIS A 303 -4.65 18.26 6.11
CA HIS A 303 -4.83 19.56 6.75
C HIS A 303 -3.99 19.73 8.03
N TYR A 304 -3.86 18.66 8.82
CA TYR A 304 -3.00 18.65 10.01
C TYR A 304 -1.51 18.85 9.71
N ALA A 305 -1.06 18.63 8.47
CA ALA A 305 0.32 18.94 8.08
C ALA A 305 0.60 20.46 8.04
N VAL A 306 -0.42 21.32 8.09
CA VAL A 306 -0.31 22.79 8.09
C VAL A 306 -0.76 23.37 9.43
N GLU A 307 -1.96 23.01 9.88
CA GLU A 307 -2.59 23.62 11.07
C GLU A 307 -2.38 22.81 12.36
N GLY A 308 -1.57 21.75 12.30
CA GLY A 308 -1.15 20.98 13.45
C GLY A 308 -2.27 20.18 14.11
N ASP A 309 -2.79 20.67 15.22
CA ASP A 309 -3.88 20.06 16.01
C ASP A 309 -5.26 20.69 15.74
N SER A 310 -5.35 21.62 14.78
CA SER A 310 -6.60 22.33 14.44
C SER A 310 -7.06 22.10 13.00
N PHE A 311 -8.35 22.34 12.73
CA PHE A 311 -8.98 22.24 11.42
C PHE A 311 -9.82 23.49 11.13
N PHE A 312 -9.24 24.45 10.42
CA PHE A 312 -9.76 25.81 10.22
C PHE A 312 -10.09 26.51 11.56
N GLY A 313 -9.20 26.34 12.54
CA GLY A 313 -9.37 26.85 13.91
C GLY A 313 -10.33 26.05 14.79
N LEU A 314 -10.97 24.99 14.28
CA LEU A 314 -11.75 24.06 15.09
C LEU A 314 -10.81 23.03 15.76
N PRO A 315 -10.98 22.70 17.05
CA PRO A 315 -10.15 21.73 17.77
C PRO A 315 -10.55 20.28 17.41
N LEU A 316 -10.56 19.95 16.12
CA LEU A 316 -11.00 18.64 15.63
C LEU A 316 -10.12 17.50 16.17
N ALA A 317 -8.84 17.76 16.49
CA ALA A 317 -7.93 16.74 16.99
C ALA A 317 -8.34 16.15 18.35
N GLU A 318 -9.18 16.83 19.13
CA GLU A 318 -9.76 16.28 20.37
C GLU A 318 -10.67 15.07 20.10
N LEU A 319 -11.29 15.03 18.91
CA LEU A 319 -12.19 13.96 18.50
C LEU A 319 -11.57 13.06 17.44
N LEU A 320 -10.82 13.61 16.49
CA LEU A 320 -10.27 12.90 15.34
C LEU A 320 -8.80 13.29 15.15
N PRO A 321 -7.89 12.87 16.05
CA PRO A 321 -6.49 13.24 15.96
C PRO A 321 -5.82 12.67 14.71
N TYR A 322 -4.68 13.24 14.33
CA TYR A 322 -3.89 12.85 13.15
C TYR A 322 -3.67 11.33 13.04
N VAL A 323 -3.31 10.69 14.15
CA VAL A 323 -3.12 9.23 14.22
C VAL A 323 -4.36 8.48 13.76
N VAL A 324 -5.55 8.91 14.21
CA VAL A 324 -6.82 8.26 13.84
C VAL A 324 -7.17 8.55 12.40
N SER A 325 -7.12 9.81 11.95
CA SER A 325 -7.46 10.15 10.56
C SER A 325 -6.55 9.43 9.57
N ARG A 326 -5.23 9.35 9.83
CA ARG A 326 -4.27 8.62 8.99
C ARG A 326 -4.51 7.10 9.05
N THR A 327 -4.79 6.55 10.23
CA THR A 327 -5.12 5.12 10.39
C THR A 327 -6.32 4.76 9.54
N VAL A 328 -7.41 5.52 9.63
CA VAL A 328 -8.62 5.25 8.85
C VAL A 328 -8.35 5.45 7.35
N HIS A 329 -7.62 6.50 6.96
CA HIS A 329 -7.27 6.74 5.55
C HIS A 329 -6.48 5.56 4.93
N THR A 330 -5.43 5.08 5.61
CA THR A 330 -4.59 3.99 5.09
C THR A 330 -5.29 2.63 5.14
N GLN A 331 -6.00 2.33 6.23
CA GLN A 331 -6.69 1.05 6.41
C GLN A 331 -7.91 0.91 5.50
N VAL A 332 -8.75 1.95 5.41
CA VAL A 332 -9.92 1.93 4.51
C VAL A 332 -9.48 1.89 3.05
N GLY A 333 -8.33 2.50 2.71
CA GLY A 333 -7.71 2.39 1.38
C GLY A 333 -7.51 0.95 0.94
N ILE A 334 -7.08 0.06 1.84
CA ILE A 334 -6.96 -1.38 1.56
C ILE A 334 -8.34 -2.03 1.52
N PHE A 335 -9.21 -1.73 2.49
CA PHE A 335 -10.50 -2.40 2.61
C PHE A 335 -11.40 -2.24 1.39
N TRP A 336 -11.56 -1.03 0.85
CA TRP A 336 -12.47 -0.85 -0.27
C TRP A 336 -11.92 -1.49 -1.54
N ILE A 337 -10.60 -1.42 -1.76
CA ILE A 337 -9.92 -2.06 -2.88
C ILE A 337 -10.16 -3.57 -2.77
N ALA A 338 -9.73 -4.21 -1.67
CA ALA A 338 -9.95 -5.64 -1.47
C ALA A 338 -11.44 -6.03 -1.62
N THR A 339 -12.36 -5.27 -1.04
CA THR A 339 -13.82 -5.54 -1.12
C THR A 339 -14.34 -5.51 -2.55
N ALA A 340 -13.90 -4.57 -3.39
CA ALA A 340 -14.30 -4.51 -4.79
C ALA A 340 -13.90 -5.80 -5.54
N TRP A 341 -12.73 -6.33 -5.24
CA TRP A 341 -12.14 -7.49 -5.90
C TRP A 341 -12.78 -8.79 -5.43
N LEU A 342 -12.99 -8.92 -4.12
CA LEU A 342 -13.73 -10.01 -3.52
C LEU A 342 -15.13 -10.12 -4.14
N ALA A 343 -15.83 -8.97 -4.25
CA ALA A 343 -17.15 -8.89 -4.85
C ALA A 343 -17.14 -9.26 -6.35
N THR A 344 -16.13 -8.83 -7.09
CA THR A 344 -15.93 -9.23 -8.49
C THR A 344 -15.70 -10.73 -8.64
N GLY A 345 -14.86 -11.34 -7.79
CA GLY A 345 -14.66 -12.80 -7.80
C GLY A 345 -15.98 -13.56 -7.57
N LEU A 346 -16.76 -13.14 -6.57
CA LEU A 346 -18.07 -13.74 -6.26
C LEU A 346 -19.11 -13.54 -7.37
N TYR A 347 -19.02 -12.45 -8.12
CA TYR A 347 -19.87 -12.17 -9.28
C TYR A 347 -19.47 -13.03 -10.49
N ILE A 348 -18.18 -13.11 -10.78
CA ILE A 348 -17.65 -13.81 -11.96
C ILE A 348 -17.77 -15.33 -11.81
N ALA A 349 -17.64 -15.88 -10.61
CA ALA A 349 -17.59 -17.33 -10.45
C ALA A 349 -18.85 -18.09 -10.94
N PRO A 350 -20.09 -17.70 -10.58
CA PRO A 350 -21.30 -18.30 -11.15
C PRO A 350 -21.47 -17.99 -12.64
N LEU A 351 -21.04 -16.80 -13.09
CA LEU A 351 -21.07 -16.41 -14.50
C LEU A 351 -20.20 -17.33 -15.36
N LEU A 352 -19.05 -17.77 -14.84
CA LEU A 352 -18.16 -18.67 -15.55
C LEU A 352 -18.63 -20.12 -15.54
N SER A 353 -19.09 -20.61 -14.40
CA SER A 353 -19.51 -22.01 -14.24
C SER A 353 -20.91 -22.28 -14.79
N GLY A 354 -21.71 -21.23 -15.00
CA GLY A 354 -23.11 -21.35 -15.42
C GLY A 354 -24.00 -22.01 -14.37
N ARG A 355 -23.51 -22.15 -13.12
CA ARG A 355 -24.19 -22.86 -12.05
C ARG A 355 -24.12 -22.06 -10.76
N GLU A 356 -25.29 -21.91 -10.12
CA GLU A 356 -25.42 -21.38 -8.77
C GLU A 356 -25.31 -22.53 -7.76
N PRO A 357 -24.30 -22.55 -6.88
CA PRO A 357 -24.23 -23.53 -5.79
C PRO A 357 -25.31 -23.30 -4.72
N ARG A 358 -25.77 -24.36 -4.04
CA ARG A 358 -26.78 -24.25 -2.96
C ARG A 358 -26.31 -23.28 -1.86
N LEU A 359 -27.18 -22.43 -1.33
CA LEU A 359 -26.82 -21.45 -0.29
C LEU A 359 -25.71 -20.44 -0.67
N GLN A 360 -25.34 -20.29 -1.95
CA GLN A 360 -24.29 -19.33 -2.36
C GLN A 360 -24.67 -17.90 -2.01
N LYS A 361 -25.92 -17.49 -2.29
CA LYS A 361 -26.43 -16.18 -1.86
C LYS A 361 -26.30 -15.96 -0.36
N LEU A 362 -26.66 -16.95 0.46
CA LEU A 362 -26.56 -16.85 1.92
C LEU A 362 -25.10 -16.66 2.35
N GLY A 363 -24.17 -17.43 1.79
CA GLY A 363 -22.74 -17.28 2.05
C GLY A 363 -22.20 -15.89 1.68
N VAL A 364 -22.58 -15.39 0.50
CA VAL A 364 -22.27 -14.01 0.07
C VAL A 364 -22.87 -12.98 1.03
N ASP A 365 -24.08 -13.23 1.55
CA ASP A 365 -24.71 -12.32 2.50
C ASP A 365 -24.03 -12.30 3.86
N VAL A 366 -23.65 -13.47 4.39
CA VAL A 366 -22.93 -13.64 5.66
C VAL A 366 -21.55 -12.99 5.56
N LEU A 367 -20.80 -13.27 4.48
CA LEU A 367 -19.49 -12.67 4.27
C LEU A 367 -19.56 -11.14 4.25
N PHE A 368 -20.58 -10.56 3.59
CA PHE A 368 -20.75 -9.11 3.55
C PHE A 368 -20.89 -8.51 4.94
N TRP A 369 -21.78 -9.06 5.76
CA TRP A 369 -22.02 -8.54 7.09
C TRP A 369 -20.84 -8.78 8.03
N ALA A 370 -20.11 -9.88 7.86
CA ALA A 370 -18.85 -10.11 8.56
C ALA A 370 -17.81 -9.04 8.21
N LEU A 371 -17.63 -8.72 6.92
CA LEU A 371 -16.71 -7.66 6.50
C LEU A 371 -17.14 -6.28 7.02
N ILE A 372 -18.43 -5.95 7.00
CA ILE A 372 -18.92 -4.70 7.59
C ILE A 372 -18.62 -4.65 9.10
N ALA A 373 -18.87 -5.74 9.83
CA ALA A 373 -18.57 -5.81 11.26
C ALA A 373 -17.07 -5.64 11.53
N ILE A 374 -16.20 -6.21 10.71
CA ILE A 374 -14.74 -6.06 10.82
C ILE A 374 -14.32 -4.62 10.56
N VAL A 375 -14.79 -4.01 9.46
CA VAL A 375 -14.40 -2.63 9.09
C VAL A 375 -14.88 -1.63 10.14
N VAL A 376 -16.17 -1.68 10.49
CA VAL A 376 -16.74 -0.76 11.49
C VAL A 376 -16.17 -1.03 12.87
N GLY A 377 -16.09 -2.30 13.26
CA GLY A 377 -15.57 -2.73 14.55
C GLY A 377 -14.12 -2.29 14.77
N SER A 378 -13.21 -2.66 13.84
CA SER A 378 -11.80 -2.26 13.92
C SER A 378 -11.59 -0.75 13.91
N THR A 379 -12.36 -0.03 13.09
CA THR A 379 -12.27 1.44 13.02
C THR A 379 -12.74 2.07 14.33
N LEU A 380 -13.87 1.61 14.88
CA LEU A 380 -14.44 2.15 16.10
C LEU A 380 -13.58 1.84 17.33
N THR A 381 -13.12 0.59 17.48
CA THR A 381 -12.27 0.21 18.61
C THR A 381 -10.88 0.82 18.50
N GLY A 382 -10.32 0.95 17.29
CA GLY A 382 -9.08 1.70 17.06
C GLY A 382 -9.23 3.17 17.46
N TRP A 383 -10.31 3.82 17.01
CA TRP A 383 -10.60 5.22 17.30
C TRP A 383 -10.80 5.49 18.80
N LEU A 384 -11.71 4.75 19.45
CA LEU A 384 -11.97 4.91 20.89
C LEU A 384 -10.77 4.52 21.74
N GLY A 385 -10.01 3.49 21.31
CA GLY A 385 -8.78 3.06 21.98
C GLY A 385 -7.72 4.15 22.02
N THR A 386 -7.48 4.81 20.88
CA THR A 386 -6.54 5.93 20.77
C THR A 386 -7.00 7.14 21.60
N LEU A 387 -8.27 7.55 21.50
CA LEU A 387 -8.79 8.70 22.25
C LEU A 387 -8.76 8.50 23.77
N GLN A 388 -9.01 7.28 24.25
CA GLN A 388 -9.12 6.98 25.67
C GLN A 388 -7.82 6.45 26.27
N HIS A 389 -6.72 6.44 25.51
CA HIS A 389 -5.41 5.90 25.93
C HIS A 389 -5.52 4.54 26.64
N ARG A 390 -6.26 3.58 26.06
CA ARG A 390 -6.60 2.28 26.70
C ARG A 390 -5.41 1.33 26.95
N GLY A 391 -4.19 1.76 26.62
CA GLY A 391 -2.95 1.02 26.88
C GLY A 391 -2.66 -0.09 25.86
N VAL A 392 -1.50 -0.72 26.06
CA VAL A 392 -0.88 -1.67 25.13
C VAL A 392 -1.77 -2.88 24.79
N ASP A 393 -2.35 -3.54 25.77
CA ASP A 393 -3.10 -4.79 25.54
C ASP A 393 -4.39 -4.55 24.76
N PHE A 394 -5.12 -3.49 25.11
CA PHE A 394 -6.30 -3.10 24.36
C PHE A 394 -5.92 -2.77 22.92
N SER A 395 -4.86 -1.96 22.73
CA SER A 395 -4.39 -1.54 21.41
C SER A 395 -4.03 -2.73 20.51
N PHE A 396 -3.31 -3.71 21.06
CA PHE A 396 -2.89 -4.88 20.30
C PHE A 396 -4.07 -5.79 19.92
N TRP A 397 -4.97 -6.10 20.86
CA TRP A 397 -6.01 -7.11 20.62
C TRP A 397 -7.26 -6.56 19.92
N LEU A 398 -7.71 -5.38 20.31
CA LEU A 398 -8.97 -4.78 19.83
C LEU A 398 -8.78 -3.42 19.16
N GLY A 399 -7.84 -2.61 19.62
CA GLY A 399 -7.63 -1.23 19.19
C GLY A 399 -6.74 -1.09 17.96
N ASN A 400 -5.78 -0.17 18.04
CA ASN A 400 -4.85 0.17 16.97
C ASN A 400 -3.45 -0.43 17.25
N GLN A 401 -2.97 -1.34 16.42
CA GLN A 401 -1.63 -1.92 16.54
C GLN A 401 -0.49 -0.95 16.20
N GLY A 402 -0.77 0.22 15.61
CA GLY A 402 0.24 1.23 15.29
C GLY A 402 1.18 0.87 14.13
N LEU A 403 0.94 -0.23 13.43
CA LEU A 403 1.65 -0.60 12.20
C LEU A 403 0.85 -0.10 11.00
N GLU A 404 1.48 0.64 10.10
CA GLU A 404 0.78 1.14 8.91
C GLU A 404 0.34 -0.02 8.01
N TYR A 405 -0.82 0.13 7.36
CA TYR A 405 -1.51 -0.90 6.56
C TYR A 405 -2.06 -2.10 7.36
N THR A 406 -1.57 -2.35 8.57
CA THR A 406 -1.98 -3.47 9.44
C THR A 406 -2.45 -3.02 10.82
N SER A 407 -2.97 -1.80 10.90
CA SER A 407 -3.28 -1.11 12.16
C SER A 407 -4.42 -1.72 12.97
N MET A 408 -5.29 -2.55 12.39
CA MET A 408 -6.42 -3.12 13.15
C MET A 408 -5.96 -4.11 14.23
N GLY A 409 -6.63 -4.14 15.38
CA GLY A 409 -6.36 -5.11 16.46
C GLY A 409 -6.37 -6.58 16.01
N ARG A 410 -5.62 -7.42 16.72
CA ARG A 410 -5.38 -8.83 16.39
C ARG A 410 -6.67 -9.64 16.21
N ILE A 411 -7.70 -9.40 17.01
CA ILE A 411 -9.01 -10.08 16.87
C ILE A 411 -9.62 -9.78 15.50
N TRP A 412 -9.59 -8.51 15.07
CA TRP A 412 -10.12 -8.10 13.78
C TRP A 412 -9.32 -8.69 12.61
N GLN A 413 -8.00 -8.80 12.75
CA GLN A 413 -7.16 -9.47 11.75
C GLN A 413 -7.49 -10.96 11.64
N VAL A 414 -7.66 -11.67 12.76
CA VAL A 414 -8.07 -13.09 12.75
C VAL A 414 -9.45 -13.26 12.10
N LEU A 415 -10.41 -12.39 12.43
CA LEU A 415 -11.73 -12.41 11.80
C LEU A 415 -11.66 -12.11 10.30
N LEU A 416 -10.80 -11.19 9.87
CA LEU A 416 -10.56 -10.92 8.45
C LEU A 416 -9.94 -12.12 7.75
N PHE A 417 -8.95 -12.78 8.38
CA PHE A 417 -8.36 -14.01 7.84
C PHE A 417 -9.42 -15.09 7.63
N VAL A 418 -10.26 -15.35 8.63
CA VAL A 418 -11.37 -16.31 8.53
C VAL A 418 -12.35 -15.88 7.43
N GLY A 419 -12.66 -14.59 7.32
CA GLY A 419 -13.50 -14.03 6.26
C GLY A 419 -12.92 -14.24 4.86
N LEU A 420 -11.61 -14.08 4.70
CA LEU A 420 -10.90 -14.32 3.44
C LEU A 420 -10.88 -15.80 3.07
N LEU A 421 -10.63 -16.70 4.02
CA LEU A 421 -10.74 -18.15 3.80
C LEU A 421 -12.16 -18.55 3.42
N PHE A 422 -13.16 -17.97 4.08
CA PHE A 422 -14.57 -18.18 3.73
C PHE A 422 -14.90 -17.66 2.33
N TRP A 423 -14.34 -16.51 1.94
CA TRP A 423 -14.44 -16.01 0.56
C TRP A 423 -13.82 -16.97 -0.46
N VAL A 424 -12.60 -17.48 -0.22
CA VAL A 424 -11.95 -18.47 -1.10
C VAL A 424 -12.81 -19.72 -1.22
N PHE A 425 -13.40 -20.19 -0.12
CA PHE A 425 -14.32 -21.32 -0.12
C PHE A 425 -15.55 -21.06 -1.01
N LEU A 426 -16.20 -19.89 -0.88
CA LEU A 426 -17.35 -19.52 -1.71
C LEU A 426 -16.99 -19.41 -3.19
N LEU A 427 -15.83 -18.82 -3.50
CA LEU A 427 -15.31 -18.68 -4.86
C LEU A 427 -15.02 -20.05 -5.46
N GLY A 428 -14.23 -20.87 -4.77
CA GLY A 428 -13.84 -22.21 -5.22
C GLY A 428 -15.04 -23.10 -5.48
N ARG A 429 -16.04 -23.07 -4.62
CA ARG A 429 -17.29 -23.83 -4.78
C ARG A 429 -18.09 -23.42 -6.02
N ALA A 430 -18.11 -22.12 -6.34
CA ALA A 430 -18.77 -21.62 -7.53
C ALA A 430 -17.97 -21.87 -8.82
N LEU A 431 -16.64 -21.88 -8.74
CA LEU A 431 -15.74 -22.17 -9.87
C LEU A 431 -15.54 -23.67 -10.14
N TRP A 432 -15.76 -24.53 -9.14
CA TRP A 432 -15.47 -25.96 -9.22
C TRP A 432 -15.99 -26.67 -10.48
N PRO A 433 -17.25 -26.45 -10.92
CA PRO A 433 -17.74 -27.08 -12.15
C PRO A 433 -16.94 -26.71 -13.40
N ALA A 434 -16.42 -25.47 -13.46
CA ALA A 434 -15.63 -24.98 -14.58
C ALA A 434 -14.15 -25.43 -14.51
N LEU A 435 -13.64 -25.70 -13.30
CA LEU A 435 -12.29 -26.24 -13.09
C LEU A 435 -12.19 -27.72 -13.48
N VAL A 436 -13.24 -28.50 -13.18
CA VAL A 436 -13.25 -29.95 -13.49
C VAL A 436 -13.56 -30.21 -14.97
N LYS A 437 -14.42 -29.40 -15.60
CA LYS A 437 -14.78 -29.57 -17.01
C LYS A 437 -13.63 -29.17 -17.94
N PRO A 438 -13.12 -30.07 -18.80
CA PRO A 438 -12.13 -29.70 -19.81
C PRO A 438 -12.63 -28.59 -20.73
N SER A 439 -11.88 -27.49 -20.81
CA SER A 439 -12.20 -26.35 -21.66
C SER A 439 -10.93 -25.59 -22.02
N ALA A 440 -10.97 -24.83 -23.12
CA ALA A 440 -9.84 -23.97 -23.52
C ALA A 440 -9.54 -22.90 -22.45
N SER A 441 -10.53 -22.42 -21.72
CA SER A 441 -10.38 -21.39 -20.67
C SER A 441 -9.99 -21.94 -19.30
N ARG A 442 -9.87 -23.28 -19.14
CA ARG A 442 -9.57 -23.91 -17.85
C ARG A 442 -8.29 -23.38 -17.19
N GLY A 443 -7.26 -23.05 -17.98
CA GLY A 443 -6.00 -22.50 -17.45
C GLY A 443 -6.17 -21.13 -16.78
N LEU A 444 -6.89 -20.21 -17.43
CA LEU A 444 -7.26 -18.90 -16.88
C LEU A 444 -8.09 -19.05 -15.60
N ILE A 445 -9.08 -19.94 -15.61
CA ILE A 445 -9.93 -20.19 -14.43
C ILE A 445 -9.11 -20.77 -13.28
N ALA A 446 -8.17 -21.68 -13.58
CA ALA A 446 -7.23 -22.20 -12.59
C ALA A 446 -6.32 -21.11 -12.02
N MET A 447 -5.86 -20.16 -12.85
CA MET A 447 -5.06 -19.02 -12.39
C MET A 447 -5.86 -18.08 -11.48
N VAL A 448 -7.12 -17.77 -11.83
CA VAL A 448 -8.01 -16.98 -10.96
C VAL A 448 -8.21 -17.68 -9.61
N PHE A 449 -8.43 -18.99 -9.60
CA PHE A 449 -8.60 -19.73 -8.35
C PHE A 449 -7.32 -19.84 -7.53
N LEU A 450 -6.17 -20.07 -8.18
CA LEU A 450 -4.87 -20.15 -7.52
C LEU A 450 -4.50 -18.81 -6.88
N SER A 451 -4.59 -17.72 -7.63
CA SER A 451 -4.32 -16.37 -7.12
C SER A 451 -5.28 -15.98 -5.99
N ALA A 452 -6.57 -16.29 -6.11
CA ALA A 452 -7.52 -16.11 -5.00
C ALA A 452 -7.15 -16.94 -3.76
N THR A 453 -6.65 -18.16 -3.93
CA THR A 453 -6.18 -19.00 -2.82
C THR A 453 -4.95 -18.38 -2.17
N CYS A 454 -4.01 -17.83 -2.94
CA CYS A 454 -2.88 -17.08 -2.39
C CYS A 454 -3.34 -15.83 -1.63
N ILE A 455 -4.30 -15.09 -2.15
CA ILE A 455 -4.91 -13.95 -1.44
C ILE A 455 -5.52 -14.39 -0.10
N GLY A 456 -6.29 -15.47 -0.07
CA GLY A 456 -6.85 -15.94 1.21
C GLY A 456 -5.79 -16.46 2.18
N GLY A 457 -4.85 -17.27 1.67
CA GLY A 457 -3.86 -17.97 2.48
C GLY A 457 -2.77 -17.06 3.01
N PHE A 458 -2.14 -16.23 2.18
CA PHE A 458 -0.98 -15.43 2.56
C PHE A 458 -1.32 -14.29 3.53
N TYR A 459 -2.59 -13.95 3.73
CA TYR A 459 -2.98 -13.07 4.83
C TYR A 459 -2.56 -13.64 6.20
N SER A 460 -2.32 -14.96 6.32
CA SER A 460 -1.82 -15.59 7.54
C SER A 460 -0.47 -15.05 8.02
N THR A 461 0.36 -14.48 7.13
CA THR A 461 1.64 -13.85 7.51
C THR A 461 1.42 -12.69 8.47
N SER A 462 0.25 -12.03 8.39
CA SER A 462 -0.13 -10.96 9.30
C SER A 462 -0.28 -11.43 10.75
N LEU A 463 -0.48 -12.73 10.96
CA LEU A 463 -0.76 -13.34 12.26
C LEU A 463 0.51 -13.78 13.01
N VAL A 464 1.68 -13.64 12.40
CA VAL A 464 2.94 -14.23 12.90
C VAL A 464 3.58 -13.39 14.02
N TRP A 465 3.41 -12.07 14.02
CA TRP A 465 4.00 -11.22 15.06
C TRP A 465 3.12 -11.10 16.32
N GLY A 466 3.76 -11.00 17.48
CA GLY A 466 3.14 -10.72 18.78
C GLY A 466 3.61 -9.40 19.38
N GLN A 467 3.15 -9.09 20.60
CA GLN A 467 3.54 -7.88 21.35
C GLN A 467 5.04 -7.83 21.71
N HIS A 468 5.73 -8.98 21.71
CA HIS A 468 7.15 -9.10 22.06
C HIS A 468 8.04 -9.45 20.87
N THR A 469 7.50 -9.46 19.65
CA THR A 469 8.30 -9.77 18.46
C THR A 469 9.32 -8.65 18.21
N HIS A 470 10.55 -9.03 17.90
CA HIS A 470 11.61 -8.09 17.53
C HIS A 470 11.20 -7.21 16.34
N TYR A 471 11.46 -5.90 16.41
CA TYR A 471 10.97 -4.94 15.41
C TYR A 471 11.37 -5.28 13.96
N SER A 472 12.63 -5.70 13.71
CA SER A 472 13.05 -6.18 12.37
C SER A 472 12.22 -7.35 11.83
N MET A 473 11.75 -8.23 12.72
CA MET A 473 10.90 -9.37 12.33
C MET A 473 9.44 -8.95 12.14
N ILE A 474 8.97 -7.95 12.87
CA ILE A 474 7.67 -7.31 12.59
C ILE A 474 7.71 -6.75 11.16
N GLU A 475 8.75 -6.00 10.82
CA GLU A 475 8.94 -5.43 9.48
C GLU A 475 8.98 -6.51 8.39
N TYR A 476 9.76 -7.57 8.60
CA TYR A 476 9.78 -8.72 7.68
C TYR A 476 8.39 -9.29 7.40
N TRP A 477 7.65 -9.70 8.44
CA TRP A 477 6.33 -10.28 8.24
C TRP A 477 5.28 -9.28 7.75
N ARG A 478 5.42 -8.00 8.11
CA ARG A 478 4.53 -6.93 7.63
C ARG A 478 4.64 -6.77 6.11
N TRP A 479 5.85 -6.79 5.54
CA TRP A 479 6.04 -6.64 4.09
C TRP A 479 5.64 -7.88 3.29
N TRP A 480 5.59 -9.07 3.89
CA TRP A 480 4.88 -10.20 3.27
C TRP A 480 3.39 -9.93 3.07
N LEU A 481 2.75 -9.16 3.96
CA LEU A 481 1.36 -8.77 3.79
C LEU A 481 1.21 -7.54 2.87
N VAL A 482 2.05 -6.51 3.03
CA VAL A 482 1.84 -5.25 2.30
C VAL A 482 2.33 -5.37 0.86
N HIS A 483 3.59 -5.76 0.64
CA HIS A 483 4.14 -5.86 -0.72
C HIS A 483 3.67 -7.16 -1.37
N LEU A 484 3.96 -8.32 -0.80
CA LEU A 484 3.70 -9.58 -1.51
C LEU A 484 2.20 -9.89 -1.68
N TRP A 485 1.37 -9.62 -0.66
CA TRP A 485 -0.07 -9.90 -0.74
C TRP A 485 -0.87 -8.85 -1.50
N VAL A 486 -0.60 -7.53 -1.32
CA VAL A 486 -1.25 -6.49 -2.14
C VAL A 486 -0.62 -6.39 -3.52
N GLU A 487 0.69 -6.20 -3.62
CA GLU A 487 1.36 -5.96 -4.91
C GLU A 487 1.44 -7.25 -5.74
N GLY A 488 1.98 -8.32 -5.16
CA GLY A 488 2.18 -9.58 -5.88
C GLY A 488 0.89 -10.31 -6.24
N PHE A 489 0.11 -10.75 -5.24
CA PHE A 489 -1.03 -11.64 -5.51
C PHE A 489 -2.26 -10.93 -6.06
N PHE A 490 -2.50 -9.66 -5.71
CA PHE A 490 -3.61 -8.93 -6.34
C PHE A 490 -3.31 -8.71 -7.81
N GLU A 491 -2.12 -8.26 -8.20
CA GLU A 491 -1.82 -8.05 -9.63
C GLU A 491 -2.04 -9.33 -10.47
N VAL A 492 -1.63 -10.50 -9.98
CA VAL A 492 -1.92 -11.78 -10.67
C VAL A 492 -3.42 -12.07 -10.76
N PHE A 493 -4.18 -11.87 -9.68
CA PHE A 493 -5.63 -12.10 -9.69
C PHE A 493 -6.34 -11.14 -10.64
N ALA A 494 -5.97 -9.86 -10.61
CA ALA A 494 -6.48 -8.81 -11.49
C ALA A 494 -6.32 -9.17 -12.95
N THR A 495 -5.09 -9.43 -13.34
CA THR A 495 -4.71 -9.67 -14.73
C THR A 495 -5.38 -10.95 -15.22
N ALA A 496 -5.50 -11.98 -14.37
CA ALA A 496 -6.24 -13.19 -14.70
C ALA A 496 -7.75 -12.92 -14.91
N VAL A 497 -8.36 -12.09 -14.07
CA VAL A 497 -9.77 -11.70 -14.19
C VAL A 497 -10.01 -10.83 -15.44
N VAL A 498 -9.15 -9.85 -15.71
CA VAL A 498 -9.26 -8.98 -16.89
C VAL A 498 -9.08 -9.79 -18.18
N ALA A 499 -8.05 -10.64 -18.25
CA ALA A 499 -7.82 -11.54 -19.38
C ALA A 499 -9.03 -12.47 -19.61
N LEU A 500 -9.63 -12.98 -18.52
CA LEU A 500 -10.83 -13.78 -18.59
C LEU A 500 -12.07 -12.99 -19.09
N ILE A 501 -12.25 -11.73 -18.67
CA ILE A 501 -13.32 -10.87 -19.18
C ILE A 501 -13.12 -10.62 -20.67
N PHE A 502 -11.92 -10.25 -21.11
CA PHE A 502 -11.64 -9.96 -22.52
C PHE A 502 -11.75 -11.19 -23.42
N THR A 503 -11.38 -12.37 -22.94
CA THR A 503 -11.62 -13.63 -23.67
C THR A 503 -13.11 -13.94 -23.80
N ARG A 504 -13.91 -13.68 -22.75
CA ARG A 504 -15.37 -13.84 -22.80
C ARG A 504 -16.07 -12.83 -23.71
N LEU A 505 -15.55 -11.60 -23.80
CA LEU A 505 -16.01 -10.59 -24.73
C LEU A 505 -15.57 -10.85 -26.19
N GLY A 506 -14.75 -11.90 -26.43
CA GLY A 506 -14.22 -12.24 -27.75
C GLY A 506 -13.15 -11.27 -28.25
N LEU A 507 -12.58 -10.44 -27.37
CA LEU A 507 -11.56 -9.44 -27.70
C LEU A 507 -10.15 -10.03 -27.75
N VAL A 508 -9.94 -11.17 -27.08
CA VAL A 508 -8.66 -11.87 -27.01
C VAL A 508 -8.90 -13.37 -27.20
N ARG A 509 -8.02 -14.03 -27.95
CA ARG A 509 -8.08 -15.49 -28.13
C ARG A 509 -7.76 -16.20 -26.81
N THR A 510 -8.58 -17.19 -26.46
CA THR A 510 -8.42 -17.95 -25.21
C THR A 510 -7.04 -18.59 -25.08
N GLU A 511 -6.47 -19.13 -26.15
CA GLU A 511 -5.13 -19.75 -26.12
C GLU A 511 -4.02 -18.74 -25.85
N SER A 512 -4.12 -17.56 -26.48
CA SER A 512 -3.19 -16.45 -26.32
C SER A 512 -3.22 -15.94 -24.88
N ALA A 513 -4.41 -15.66 -24.35
CA ALA A 513 -4.60 -15.22 -22.98
C ALA A 513 -4.09 -16.23 -21.93
N ASN A 514 -4.30 -17.53 -22.14
CA ASN A 514 -3.74 -18.55 -21.24
C ASN A 514 -2.21 -18.58 -21.23
N ARG A 515 -1.56 -18.37 -22.39
CA ARG A 515 -0.10 -18.36 -22.46
C ARG A 515 0.46 -17.09 -21.84
N ALA A 516 -0.13 -15.95 -22.19
CA ALA A 516 0.24 -14.62 -21.71
C ALA A 516 0.15 -14.56 -20.18
N ILE A 517 -0.99 -14.93 -19.58
CA ILE A 517 -1.16 -14.83 -18.12
C ILE A 517 -0.13 -15.65 -17.33
N ILE A 518 0.22 -16.86 -17.77
CA ILE A 518 1.20 -17.69 -17.05
C ILE A 518 2.60 -17.10 -17.22
N ALA A 519 2.94 -16.62 -18.41
CA ALA A 519 4.23 -15.98 -18.67
C ALA A 519 4.39 -14.67 -17.89
N GLU A 520 3.37 -13.82 -17.88
CA GLU A 520 3.29 -12.61 -17.07
C GLU A 520 3.43 -12.95 -15.59
N THR A 521 2.65 -13.91 -15.08
CA THR A 521 2.72 -14.35 -13.67
C THR A 521 4.14 -14.81 -13.30
N ILE A 522 4.84 -15.51 -14.20
CA ILE A 522 6.23 -15.90 -13.99
C ILE A 522 7.12 -14.67 -13.84
N VAL A 523 7.02 -13.70 -14.74
CA VAL A 523 7.87 -12.49 -14.70
C VAL A 523 7.56 -11.65 -13.46
N PHE A 524 6.28 -11.42 -13.17
CA PHE A 524 5.84 -10.67 -12.00
C PHE A 524 6.31 -11.32 -10.69
N LEU A 525 6.06 -12.62 -10.49
CA LEU A 525 6.44 -13.28 -9.25
C LEU A 525 7.95 -13.53 -9.13
N PHE A 526 8.67 -13.58 -10.25
CA PHE A 526 10.14 -13.70 -10.23
C PHE A 526 10.76 -12.47 -9.55
N GLY A 527 10.31 -11.26 -9.91
CA GLY A 527 10.67 -10.03 -9.20
C GLY A 527 9.98 -9.94 -7.83
N GLY A 528 8.64 -9.90 -7.83
CA GLY A 528 7.77 -9.56 -6.69
C GLY A 528 8.02 -10.32 -5.39
N ILE A 529 8.29 -11.63 -5.47
CA ILE A 529 8.52 -12.42 -4.24
C ILE A 529 9.79 -11.96 -3.53
N LEU A 530 10.89 -11.78 -4.27
CA LEU A 530 12.18 -11.40 -3.68
C LEU A 530 12.36 -9.89 -3.58
N GLY A 531 11.70 -9.10 -4.42
CA GLY A 531 11.72 -7.65 -4.34
C GLY A 531 10.99 -7.10 -3.11
N THR A 532 10.18 -7.91 -2.40
CA THR A 532 9.69 -7.61 -1.03
C THR A 532 10.79 -7.05 -0.13
N LEU A 533 12.04 -7.52 -0.31
CA LEU A 533 13.21 -7.13 0.46
C LEU A 533 13.66 -5.68 0.25
N HIS A 534 13.16 -4.97 -0.76
CA HIS A 534 13.47 -3.54 -0.97
C HIS A 534 12.92 -2.62 0.13
N HIS A 535 11.94 -3.08 0.89
CA HIS A 535 11.47 -2.37 2.09
C HIS A 535 12.38 -2.64 3.29
N LEU A 536 13.21 -3.67 3.25
CA LEU A 536 13.94 -4.13 4.42
C LEU A 536 15.37 -3.59 4.53
N TYR A 537 15.91 -2.94 3.48
CA TYR A 537 17.32 -2.54 3.38
C TYR A 537 17.92 -1.97 4.68
N PHE A 538 17.15 -1.13 5.38
CA PHE A 538 17.62 -0.33 6.50
C PHE A 538 16.90 -0.65 7.81
N THR A 539 16.24 -1.82 7.91
CA THR A 539 15.42 -2.21 9.08
C THR A 539 16.11 -3.22 10.01
N GLY A 540 17.44 -3.12 10.13
CA GLY A 540 18.23 -4.03 10.97
C GLY A 540 18.61 -5.34 10.28
N THR A 541 18.57 -5.40 8.95
CA THR A 541 18.82 -6.62 8.16
C THR A 541 20.27 -6.74 7.66
N PRO A 542 20.75 -7.95 7.34
CA PRO A 542 22.08 -8.14 6.77
C PRO A 542 22.19 -7.58 5.34
N THR A 543 23.42 -7.33 4.88
CA THR A 543 23.69 -6.76 3.54
C THR A 543 23.24 -7.65 2.38
N SER A 544 23.05 -8.95 2.60
CA SER A 544 22.45 -9.89 1.64
C SER A 544 21.03 -9.49 1.24
N VAL A 545 20.26 -8.88 2.15
CA VAL A 545 18.91 -8.37 1.89
C VAL A 545 18.94 -7.20 0.90
N ILE A 546 19.93 -6.30 1.03
CA ILE A 546 20.13 -5.19 0.08
C ILE A 546 20.44 -5.72 -1.32
N ALA A 547 21.34 -6.70 -1.42
CA ALA A 547 21.73 -7.30 -2.68
C ALA A 547 20.55 -7.93 -3.43
N VAL A 548 19.81 -8.81 -2.74
CA VAL A 548 18.69 -9.54 -3.34
C VAL A 548 17.53 -8.60 -3.62
N GLY A 549 17.14 -7.75 -2.65
CA GLY A 549 16.05 -6.81 -2.83
C GLY A 549 16.29 -5.90 -4.02
N ALA A 550 17.48 -5.30 -4.15
CA ALA A 550 17.79 -4.36 -5.23
C ALA A 550 17.69 -5.00 -6.62
N VAL A 551 18.22 -6.21 -6.79
CA VAL A 551 18.21 -6.89 -8.08
C VAL A 551 16.79 -7.31 -8.46
N PHE A 552 16.08 -7.98 -7.55
CA PHE A 552 14.78 -8.56 -7.89
C PHE A 552 13.66 -7.52 -8.00
N SER A 553 13.65 -6.49 -7.16
CA SER A 553 12.69 -5.40 -7.29
C SER A 553 12.92 -4.55 -8.55
N ALA A 554 14.16 -4.42 -9.01
CA ALA A 554 14.43 -3.80 -10.30
C ALA A 554 13.80 -4.59 -11.46
N LEU A 555 13.82 -5.93 -11.39
CA LEU A 555 13.20 -6.77 -12.40
C LEU A 555 11.66 -6.68 -12.42
N GLU A 556 11.02 -6.22 -11.34
CA GLU A 556 9.57 -5.97 -11.31
C GLU A 556 9.16 -4.83 -12.24
N VAL A 557 10.05 -3.87 -12.48
CA VAL A 557 9.77 -2.72 -13.37
C VAL A 557 9.71 -3.13 -14.84
N VAL A 558 10.40 -4.23 -15.20
CA VAL A 558 10.52 -4.73 -16.57
C VAL A 558 9.16 -4.96 -17.23
N PRO A 559 8.23 -5.77 -16.67
CA PRO A 559 6.89 -5.93 -17.26
C PRO A 559 6.10 -4.62 -17.33
N LEU A 560 6.28 -3.69 -16.38
CA LEU A 560 5.53 -2.42 -16.34
C LEU A 560 5.81 -1.51 -17.54
N THR A 561 6.97 -1.69 -18.19
CA THR A 561 7.31 -0.97 -19.42
C THR A 561 6.46 -1.39 -20.62
N LEU A 562 5.97 -2.63 -20.65
CA LEU A 562 5.15 -3.16 -21.75
C LEU A 562 3.65 -2.93 -21.53
N ILE A 563 3.20 -2.86 -20.29
CA ILE A 563 1.77 -2.68 -19.95
C ILE A 563 1.21 -1.39 -20.56
N GLY A 564 2.01 -0.32 -20.64
CA GLY A 564 1.59 0.92 -21.31
C GLY A 564 1.27 0.72 -22.79
N LEU A 565 2.01 -0.15 -23.50
CA LEU A 565 1.74 -0.50 -24.89
C LEU A 565 0.45 -1.32 -25.02
N GLU A 566 0.23 -2.25 -24.09
CA GLU A 566 -1.00 -3.05 -24.04
C GLU A 566 -2.23 -2.20 -23.75
N ALA A 567 -2.11 -1.20 -22.87
CA ALA A 567 -3.17 -0.23 -22.60
C ALA A 567 -3.56 0.54 -23.87
N LEU A 568 -2.57 0.99 -24.66
CA LEU A 568 -2.81 1.67 -25.93
C LEU A 568 -3.49 0.75 -26.96
N GLN A 569 -3.03 -0.50 -27.08
CA GLN A 569 -3.65 -1.49 -27.97
C GLN A 569 -5.08 -1.82 -27.55
N THR A 570 -5.33 -1.98 -26.24
CA THR A 570 -6.64 -2.22 -25.66
C THR A 570 -7.60 -1.07 -25.98
N TRP A 571 -7.14 0.17 -25.85
CA TRP A 571 -7.92 1.34 -26.24
C TRP A 571 -8.28 1.32 -27.73
N ARG A 572 -7.31 1.06 -28.62
CA ARG A 572 -7.57 0.96 -30.08
C ARG A 572 -8.59 -0.12 -30.42
N ARG A 573 -8.43 -1.32 -29.85
CA ARG A 573 -9.39 -2.44 -30.05
C ARG A 573 -10.79 -2.09 -29.56
N SER A 574 -10.91 -1.34 -28.47
CA SER A 574 -12.21 -0.94 -27.93
C SER A 574 -13.02 -0.03 -28.85
N GLN A 575 -12.38 0.64 -29.80
CA GLN A 575 -13.06 1.52 -30.76
C GLN A 575 -13.63 0.78 -31.98
N ALA A 576 -13.32 -0.51 -32.15
CA ALA A 576 -13.64 -1.23 -33.38
C ALA A 576 -15.12 -1.64 -33.51
N MET A 577 -15.89 -1.73 -32.41
CA MET A 577 -17.26 -2.27 -32.44
C MET A 577 -18.29 -1.35 -31.74
N PRO A 578 -19.47 -1.08 -32.34
CA PRO A 578 -20.49 -0.20 -31.75
C PRO A 578 -20.99 -0.64 -30.36
N TRP A 579 -21.12 -1.95 -30.11
CA TRP A 579 -21.61 -2.46 -28.83
C TRP A 579 -20.60 -2.29 -27.68
N LEU A 580 -19.29 -2.19 -27.97
CA LEU A 580 -18.25 -1.92 -26.96
C LEU A 580 -18.36 -0.51 -26.37
N ALA A 581 -19.10 0.40 -27.00
CA ALA A 581 -19.40 1.71 -26.43
C ALA A 581 -20.04 1.61 -25.04
N ALA A 582 -20.78 0.53 -24.74
CA ALA A 582 -21.35 0.26 -23.43
C ALA A 582 -20.28 -0.02 -22.34
N TYR A 583 -19.11 -0.51 -22.74
CA TYR A 583 -17.99 -0.87 -21.87
C TYR A 583 -16.88 0.18 -21.86
N LYS A 584 -17.03 1.28 -22.62
CA LYS A 584 -16.01 2.33 -22.79
C LYS A 584 -15.32 2.74 -21.48
N TRP A 585 -16.08 3.09 -20.45
CA TRP A 585 -15.51 3.58 -19.19
C TRP A 585 -14.82 2.49 -18.36
N ILE A 586 -15.26 1.25 -18.49
CA ILE A 586 -14.58 0.09 -17.87
C ILE A 586 -13.21 -0.09 -18.53
N VAL A 587 -13.17 -0.07 -19.87
CA VAL A 587 -11.90 -0.16 -20.63
C VAL A 587 -10.99 1.03 -20.32
N MET A 588 -11.52 2.26 -20.26
CA MET A 588 -10.74 3.44 -19.88
C MET A 588 -10.13 3.32 -18.48
N CYS A 589 -10.81 2.68 -17.52
CA CYS A 589 -10.22 2.39 -16.22
C CYS A 589 -9.01 1.47 -16.37
N PHE A 590 -9.09 0.39 -17.15
CA PHE A 590 -7.95 -0.50 -17.39
C PHE A 590 -6.81 0.18 -18.17
N VAL A 591 -7.12 1.13 -19.05
CA VAL A 591 -6.12 1.98 -19.71
C VAL A 591 -5.41 2.87 -18.69
N ALA A 592 -6.16 3.47 -17.75
CA ALA A 592 -5.59 4.25 -16.66
C ALA A 592 -4.71 3.40 -15.73
N VAL A 593 -5.12 2.16 -15.44
CA VAL A 593 -4.29 1.19 -14.70
C VAL A 593 -2.95 1.03 -15.38
N GLY A 594 -2.91 0.78 -16.70
CA GLY A 594 -1.64 0.62 -17.41
C GLY A 594 -0.78 1.90 -17.40
N PHE A 595 -1.40 3.07 -17.54
CA PHE A 595 -0.69 4.35 -17.43
C PHE A 595 -0.06 4.54 -16.04
N TRP A 596 -0.84 4.38 -14.98
CA TRP A 596 -0.37 4.56 -13.61
C TRP A 596 0.54 3.43 -13.14
N ASN A 597 0.47 2.24 -13.73
CA ASN A 597 1.42 1.18 -13.45
C ASN A 597 2.81 1.56 -13.99
N THR A 598 2.88 2.13 -15.20
CA THR A 598 4.14 2.65 -15.75
C THR A 598 4.65 3.87 -14.97
N ILE A 599 3.79 4.85 -14.66
CA ILE A 599 4.24 6.11 -14.02
C ILE A 599 4.39 5.97 -12.50
N GLY A 600 3.37 5.45 -11.82
CA GLY A 600 3.33 5.32 -10.36
C GLY A 600 4.22 4.21 -9.84
N ALA A 601 4.03 2.97 -10.30
CA ALA A 601 4.83 1.83 -9.85
C ALA A 601 6.20 1.76 -10.56
N GLY A 602 6.24 1.99 -11.88
CA GLY A 602 7.49 1.97 -12.65
C GLY A 602 8.40 3.16 -12.37
N VAL A 603 8.05 4.36 -12.85
CA VAL A 603 8.93 5.54 -12.77
C VAL A 603 9.12 6.02 -11.33
N LEU A 604 8.03 6.31 -10.60
CA LEU A 604 8.14 6.82 -9.23
C LEU A 604 8.60 5.73 -8.25
N GLY A 605 8.21 4.47 -8.46
CA GLY A 605 8.72 3.35 -7.65
C GLY A 605 10.20 3.11 -7.88
N PHE A 606 10.68 3.07 -9.12
CA PHE A 606 12.11 2.91 -9.39
C PHE A 606 12.95 4.11 -8.95
N ALA A 607 12.39 5.32 -8.93
CA ALA A 607 13.09 6.50 -8.40
C ALA A 607 13.50 6.34 -6.94
N ILE A 608 12.75 5.55 -6.16
CA ILE A 608 13.02 5.27 -4.74
C ILE A 608 13.50 3.83 -4.50
N ASN A 609 13.78 3.03 -5.54
CA ASN A 609 14.09 1.60 -5.39
C ASN A 609 15.58 1.27 -5.18
N PRO A 610 16.53 1.83 -5.97
CA PRO A 610 17.94 1.53 -5.78
C PRO A 610 18.38 1.89 -4.35
N PRO A 611 19.15 1.03 -3.65
CA PRO A 611 19.60 1.29 -2.29
C PRO A 611 20.27 2.65 -2.11
N ALA A 612 21.01 3.13 -3.11
CA ALA A 612 21.69 4.42 -3.11
C ALA A 612 20.71 5.60 -3.12
N SER A 613 19.57 5.47 -3.80
CA SER A 613 18.49 6.46 -3.74
C SER A 613 17.75 6.33 -2.42
N LEU A 614 17.27 5.13 -2.10
CA LEU A 614 16.42 4.86 -0.94
C LEU A 614 17.09 5.25 0.39
N TYR A 615 18.42 5.13 0.47
CA TYR A 615 19.20 5.56 1.64
C TYR A 615 18.90 7.00 2.07
N TYR A 616 18.69 7.90 1.11
CA TYR A 616 18.41 9.32 1.39
C TYR A 616 16.91 9.65 1.40
N VAL A 617 16.08 8.88 0.69
CA VAL A 617 14.66 9.24 0.48
C VAL A 617 13.65 8.37 1.24
N GLN A 618 14.10 7.32 1.94
CA GLN A 618 13.24 6.50 2.80
C GLN A 618 12.62 7.36 3.90
N GLY A 619 11.29 7.31 4.02
CA GLY A 619 10.54 8.10 4.98
C GLY A 619 10.28 9.54 4.55
N LEU A 620 10.41 9.89 3.26
CA LEU A 620 10.11 11.23 2.72
C LEU A 620 8.84 11.23 1.85
N ASN A 621 8.36 12.41 1.46
CA ASN A 621 7.18 12.57 0.59
C ASN A 621 7.31 11.94 -0.82
N MET A 622 8.51 11.54 -1.25
CA MET A 622 8.67 10.74 -2.48
C MET A 622 7.98 9.38 -2.35
N THR A 623 8.01 8.76 -1.16
CA THR A 623 7.25 7.54 -0.87
C THR A 623 5.76 7.79 -0.93
N ALA A 624 5.27 8.94 -0.43
CA ALA A 624 3.87 9.32 -0.53
C ALA A 624 3.42 9.53 -2.00
N ALA A 625 4.28 10.14 -2.83
CA ALA A 625 4.02 10.35 -4.26
C ALA A 625 3.87 9.01 -5.00
N HIS A 626 4.82 8.08 -4.81
CA HIS A 626 4.72 6.72 -5.32
C HIS A 626 3.49 5.99 -4.77
N GLY A 627 3.27 6.03 -3.45
CA GLY A 627 2.16 5.34 -2.79
C GLY A 627 0.79 5.74 -3.32
N HIS A 628 0.51 7.04 -3.50
CA HIS A 628 -0.76 7.50 -4.07
C HIS A 628 -0.89 7.12 -5.56
N ALA A 629 0.16 7.33 -6.35
CA ALA A 629 0.15 7.05 -7.79
C ALA A 629 0.00 5.54 -8.08
N ALA A 630 0.68 4.69 -7.32
CA ALA A 630 0.62 3.24 -7.47
C ALA A 630 -0.67 2.66 -6.86
N LEU A 631 -0.95 2.91 -5.57
CA LEU A 631 -2.08 2.29 -4.89
C LEU A 631 -3.43 2.68 -5.49
N PHE A 632 -3.68 3.98 -5.67
CA PHE A 632 -4.94 4.42 -6.29
C PHE A 632 -4.90 4.25 -7.81
N GLY A 633 -3.82 4.70 -8.47
CA GLY A 633 -3.75 4.72 -9.93
C GLY A 633 -3.80 3.32 -10.56
N VAL A 634 -3.21 2.31 -9.91
CA VAL A 634 -3.28 0.91 -10.35
C VAL A 634 -4.46 0.21 -9.69
N TYR A 635 -4.38 -0.09 -8.39
CA TYR A 635 -5.36 -0.96 -7.73
C TYR A 635 -6.72 -0.28 -7.54
N GLY A 636 -6.74 1.03 -7.31
CA GLY A 636 -7.97 1.80 -7.18
C GLY A 636 -8.74 1.91 -8.50
N MET A 637 -8.09 2.33 -9.58
CA MET A 637 -8.70 2.40 -10.92
C MET A 637 -9.14 1.04 -11.43
N LEU A 638 -8.37 -0.01 -11.12
CA LEU A 638 -8.75 -1.39 -11.43
C LEU A 638 -10.02 -1.80 -10.65
N GLY A 639 -10.06 -1.55 -9.34
CA GLY A 639 -11.23 -1.82 -8.51
C GLY A 639 -12.48 -1.10 -9.02
N ILE A 640 -12.35 0.16 -9.44
CA ILE A 640 -13.43 0.94 -10.08
C ILE A 640 -13.85 0.29 -11.41
N GLY A 641 -12.90 -0.10 -12.27
CA GLY A 641 -13.18 -0.75 -13.55
C GLY A 641 -13.95 -2.07 -13.38
N LEU A 642 -13.51 -2.93 -12.46
CA LEU A 642 -14.16 -4.20 -12.14
C LEU A 642 -15.54 -4.01 -11.51
N MET A 643 -15.69 -3.03 -10.61
CA MET A 643 -16.99 -2.64 -10.06
C MET A 643 -17.95 -2.19 -11.16
N LEU A 644 -17.51 -1.29 -12.05
CA LEU A 644 -18.33 -0.81 -13.16
C LEU A 644 -18.75 -1.94 -14.10
N PHE A 645 -17.85 -2.92 -14.35
CA PHE A 645 -18.15 -4.12 -15.12
C PHE A 645 -19.25 -4.97 -14.47
N CYS A 646 -19.14 -5.22 -13.16
CA CYS A 646 -20.15 -6.00 -12.44
C CYS A 646 -21.49 -5.26 -12.39
N LEU A 647 -21.49 -3.96 -12.07
CA LEU A 647 -22.70 -3.13 -12.06
C LEU A 647 -23.39 -3.11 -13.42
N ARG A 648 -22.63 -3.14 -14.53
CA ARG A 648 -23.17 -3.22 -15.90
C ARG A 648 -24.01 -4.47 -16.15
N GLY A 649 -23.58 -5.62 -15.61
CA GLY A 649 -24.35 -6.86 -15.74
C GLY A 649 -25.46 -7.02 -14.69
N LEU A 650 -25.47 -6.16 -13.65
CA LEU A 650 -26.41 -6.25 -12.54
C LEU A 650 -27.62 -5.32 -12.66
N TYR A 651 -27.54 -4.28 -13.50
CA TYR A 651 -28.60 -3.29 -13.69
C TYR A 651 -28.99 -3.16 -15.17
N GLU A 652 -30.22 -2.72 -15.40
CA GLU A 652 -30.71 -2.49 -16.77
C GLU A 652 -29.98 -1.33 -17.45
N ARG A 653 -29.73 -1.46 -18.76
CA ARG A 653 -28.96 -0.48 -19.56
C ARG A 653 -29.46 0.95 -19.39
N GLN A 654 -30.77 1.16 -19.32
CA GLN A 654 -31.42 2.47 -19.20
C GLN A 654 -31.15 3.20 -17.87
N LEU A 655 -30.77 2.46 -16.81
CA LEU A 655 -30.46 3.05 -15.50
C LEU A 655 -29.05 3.62 -15.44
N HIS A 656 -28.17 3.22 -16.36
CA HIS A 656 -26.79 3.65 -16.36
C HIS A 656 -26.62 5.07 -16.90
N ALA A 657 -26.27 5.99 -16.01
CA ALA A 657 -25.96 7.37 -16.35
C ALA A 657 -24.52 7.53 -16.84
N ASP A 658 -24.17 6.94 -17.99
CA ASP A 658 -22.81 6.94 -18.57
C ASP A 658 -22.23 8.36 -18.76
N ARG A 659 -23.09 9.40 -18.82
CA ARG A 659 -22.70 10.82 -18.85
C ARG A 659 -21.97 11.29 -17.58
N LEU A 660 -22.23 10.67 -16.43
CA LEU A 660 -21.55 10.98 -15.16
C LEU A 660 -20.17 10.31 -15.05
N LEU A 661 -19.97 9.19 -15.74
CA LEU A 661 -18.71 8.44 -15.70
C LEU A 661 -17.56 9.18 -16.40
N LYS A 662 -17.86 9.97 -17.45
CA LYS A 662 -16.86 10.79 -18.14
C LYS A 662 -16.17 11.79 -17.20
N PRO A 663 -16.90 12.72 -16.56
CA PRO A 663 -16.28 13.66 -15.64
C PRO A 663 -15.72 12.94 -14.41
N ALA A 664 -16.37 11.91 -13.87
CA ALA A 664 -15.83 11.13 -12.75
C ALA A 664 -14.43 10.57 -13.04
N PHE A 665 -14.26 9.91 -14.18
CA PHE A 665 -12.99 9.31 -14.59
C PHE A 665 -11.87 10.37 -14.72
N TRP A 666 -12.12 11.45 -15.45
CA TRP A 666 -11.11 12.49 -15.67
C TRP A 666 -10.78 13.25 -14.39
N SER A 667 -11.79 13.55 -13.57
CA SER A 667 -11.58 14.19 -12.26
C SER A 667 -10.70 13.34 -11.34
N LEU A 668 -10.92 12.02 -11.27
CA LEU A 668 -10.06 11.13 -10.46
C LEU A 668 -8.60 11.10 -10.98
N ASN A 669 -8.40 10.99 -12.29
CA ASN A 669 -7.06 10.89 -12.86
C ASN A 669 -6.30 12.23 -12.83
N ILE A 670 -6.96 13.33 -13.20
CA ILE A 670 -6.37 14.67 -13.18
C ILE A 670 -6.13 15.11 -11.73
N GLY A 671 -7.08 14.85 -10.83
CA GLY A 671 -6.90 15.13 -9.40
C GLY A 671 -5.70 14.40 -8.81
N LEU A 672 -5.56 13.10 -9.10
CA LEU A 672 -4.38 12.32 -8.68
C LEU A 672 -3.08 12.89 -9.25
N ALA A 673 -3.05 13.21 -10.55
CA ALA A 673 -1.88 13.80 -11.18
C ALA A 673 -1.51 15.16 -10.56
N MET A 674 -2.49 16.00 -10.28
CA MET A 674 -2.28 17.29 -9.62
C MET A 674 -1.70 17.10 -8.21
N MET A 675 -2.28 16.21 -7.39
CA MET A 675 -1.75 15.92 -6.05
C MET A 675 -0.30 15.45 -6.08
N VAL A 676 0.02 14.54 -7.00
CA VAL A 676 1.36 13.94 -7.12
C VAL A 676 2.37 14.96 -7.65
N PHE A 677 2.08 15.60 -8.78
CA PHE A 677 3.08 16.39 -9.51
C PHE A 677 3.14 17.87 -9.11
N LEU A 678 2.08 18.43 -8.52
CA LEU A 678 2.09 19.82 -8.03
C LEU A 678 2.54 19.92 -6.57
N SER A 679 2.48 18.83 -5.80
CA SER A 679 2.71 18.84 -4.36
C SER A 679 3.65 17.74 -3.88
N LEU A 680 3.22 16.47 -3.88
CA LEU A 680 3.94 15.39 -3.19
C LEU A 680 5.35 15.14 -3.74
N LEU A 681 5.50 15.08 -5.06
CA LEU A 681 6.80 14.86 -5.70
C LEU A 681 7.74 16.07 -5.49
N PRO A 682 7.33 17.32 -5.76
CA PRO A 682 8.14 18.49 -5.39
C PRO A 682 8.53 18.55 -3.91
N ALA A 683 7.61 18.24 -2.99
CA ALA A 683 7.87 18.19 -1.56
C ALA A 683 8.91 17.11 -1.22
N GLY A 684 8.78 15.94 -1.84
CA GLY A 684 9.74 14.85 -1.72
C GLY A 684 11.13 15.23 -2.21
N ILE A 685 11.23 15.94 -3.35
CA ILE A 685 12.51 16.40 -3.90
C ILE A 685 13.16 17.45 -2.98
N TYR A 686 12.37 18.38 -2.44
CA TYR A 686 12.85 19.38 -1.48
C TYR A 686 13.40 18.72 -0.21
N GLN A 687 12.68 17.73 0.34
CA GLN A 687 13.19 16.94 1.48
C GLN A 687 14.40 16.10 1.11
N ALA A 688 14.43 15.48 -0.07
CA ALA A 688 15.56 14.68 -0.52
C ALA A 688 16.83 15.52 -0.60
N TRP A 689 16.73 16.77 -1.09
CA TRP A 689 17.84 17.72 -1.09
C TRP A 689 18.36 17.98 0.33
N ALA A 690 17.47 18.25 1.29
CA ALA A 690 17.85 18.44 2.69
C ALA A 690 18.49 17.18 3.30
N SER A 691 17.96 16.00 2.97
CA SER A 691 18.45 14.71 3.45
C SER A 691 19.85 14.42 2.94
N VAL A 692 20.12 14.67 1.65
CA VAL A 692 21.43 14.45 1.01
C VAL A 692 22.47 15.45 1.53
N THR A 693 22.10 16.71 1.73
CA THR A 693 23.07 17.78 2.06
C THR A 693 23.37 17.90 3.54
N GLN A 694 22.41 17.61 4.42
CA GLN A 694 22.54 17.78 5.87
C GLN A 694 22.34 16.48 6.65
N GLY A 695 21.32 15.70 6.29
CA GLY A 695 20.96 14.47 6.99
C GLY A 695 19.45 14.26 7.06
N LEU A 696 19.02 13.02 7.29
CA LEU A 696 17.59 12.69 7.34
C LEU A 696 16.86 13.40 8.48
N TRP A 697 17.53 13.54 9.64
CA TRP A 697 16.99 14.25 10.81
C TRP A 697 16.53 15.67 10.43
N TYR A 698 17.30 16.36 9.58
CA TYR A 698 17.00 17.73 9.15
C TYR A 698 15.83 17.75 8.17
N ALA A 699 15.82 16.85 7.18
CA ALA A 699 14.74 16.72 6.20
C ALA A 699 13.36 16.40 6.84
N ARG A 700 13.36 15.84 8.05
CA ARG A 700 12.19 15.47 8.84
C ARG A 700 11.94 16.39 10.05
N SER A 701 12.76 17.41 10.22
CA SER A 701 12.61 18.38 11.32
C SER A 701 11.39 19.28 11.11
N ALA A 702 10.90 19.86 12.20
CA ALA A 702 9.82 20.85 12.14
C ALA A 702 10.22 22.08 11.30
N GLU A 703 11.51 22.43 11.24
CA GLU A 703 12.02 23.54 10.42
C GLU A 703 11.80 23.30 8.92
N ILE A 704 12.01 22.06 8.44
CA ILE A 704 11.79 21.73 7.03
C ILE A 704 10.31 21.49 6.73
N VAL A 705 9.61 20.74 7.59
CA VAL A 705 8.20 20.37 7.39
C VAL A 705 7.28 21.59 7.45
N HIS A 706 7.57 22.57 8.31
CA HIS A 706 6.84 23.85 8.41
C HIS A 706 7.58 25.01 7.76
N SER A 707 8.52 24.73 6.85
CA SER A 707 9.14 25.79 6.06
C SER A 707 8.09 26.40 5.13
N ARG A 708 8.25 27.68 4.80
CA ARG A 708 7.37 28.37 3.85
C ARG A 708 7.25 27.64 2.50
N VAL A 709 8.34 27.00 2.05
CA VAL A 709 8.34 26.20 0.82
C VAL A 709 7.46 24.97 0.98
N MET A 710 7.64 24.21 2.07
CA MET A 710 6.84 23.00 2.32
C MET A 710 5.37 23.31 2.49
N GLU A 711 5.01 24.30 3.32
CA GLU A 711 3.61 24.72 3.50
C GLU A 711 2.97 25.15 2.17
N THR A 712 3.71 25.89 1.33
CA THR A 712 3.22 26.27 -0.01
C THR A 712 2.94 25.04 -0.87
N LEU A 713 3.85 24.05 -0.87
CA LEU A 713 3.66 22.80 -1.61
C LEU A 713 2.45 22.01 -1.07
N VAL A 714 2.24 21.98 0.25
CA VAL A 714 1.07 21.34 0.86
C VAL A 714 -0.22 22.06 0.43
N TRP A 715 -0.25 23.39 0.42
CA TRP A 715 -1.40 24.15 -0.09
C TRP A 715 -1.65 23.96 -1.59
N MET A 716 -0.61 23.80 -2.40
CA MET A 716 -0.74 23.47 -3.82
C MET A 716 -1.36 22.09 -4.08
N ARG A 717 -1.47 21.25 -3.05
CA ARG A 717 -2.21 19.97 -3.12
C ARG A 717 -3.72 20.16 -3.20
N VAL A 718 -4.26 21.17 -2.52
CA VAL A 718 -5.71 21.38 -2.31
C VAL A 718 -6.50 21.41 -3.63
N PRO A 719 -6.08 22.10 -4.71
CA PRO A 719 -6.77 22.03 -5.99
C PRO A 719 -6.89 20.60 -6.55
N GLY A 720 -5.83 19.79 -6.41
CA GLY A 720 -5.84 18.39 -6.81
C GLY A 720 -6.80 17.55 -5.96
N ASP A 721 -6.79 17.74 -4.64
CA ASP A 721 -7.69 17.05 -3.70
C ASP A 721 -9.16 17.36 -4.00
N ILE A 722 -9.50 18.62 -4.32
CA ILE A 722 -10.87 19.04 -4.70
C ILE A 722 -11.30 18.35 -6.00
N VAL A 723 -10.46 18.41 -7.04
CA VAL A 723 -10.75 17.77 -8.34
C VAL A 723 -10.93 16.26 -8.17
N PHE A 724 -10.10 15.62 -7.36
CA PHE A 724 -10.20 14.21 -7.04
C PHE A 724 -11.52 13.87 -6.31
N ALA A 725 -11.86 14.64 -5.27
CA ALA A 725 -13.09 14.45 -4.49
C ALA A 725 -14.36 14.62 -5.35
N VAL A 726 -14.38 15.59 -6.26
CA VAL A 726 -15.47 15.75 -7.25
C VAL A 726 -15.64 14.48 -8.08
N GLY A 727 -14.55 13.86 -8.51
CA GLY A 727 -14.59 12.60 -9.25
C GLY A 727 -15.26 11.47 -8.47
N ALA A 728 -14.90 11.33 -7.20
CA ALA A 728 -15.49 10.33 -6.30
C ALA A 728 -16.99 10.58 -6.03
N VAL A 729 -17.38 11.84 -5.83
CA VAL A 729 -18.80 12.23 -5.64
C VAL A 729 -19.62 11.96 -6.91
N LEU A 730 -19.07 12.22 -8.09
CA LEU A 730 -19.74 11.90 -9.36
C LEU A 730 -19.92 10.38 -9.55
N LEU A 731 -18.94 9.57 -9.14
CA LEU A 731 -19.06 8.12 -9.13
C LEU A 731 -20.16 7.64 -8.16
N ALA A 732 -20.25 8.27 -6.98
CA ALA A 732 -21.32 8.00 -6.02
C ALA A 732 -22.70 8.40 -6.58
N ALA A 733 -22.81 9.57 -7.22
CA ALA A 733 -24.03 10.01 -7.88
C ALA A 733 -24.45 9.06 -9.00
N TYR A 734 -23.50 8.51 -9.77
CA TYR A 734 -23.77 7.45 -10.74
C TYR A 734 -24.37 6.21 -10.07
N ALA A 735 -23.78 5.73 -8.97
CA ALA A 735 -24.28 4.54 -8.27
C ALA A 735 -25.68 4.77 -7.68
N LEU A 736 -25.95 5.94 -7.10
CA LEU A 736 -27.29 6.29 -6.60
C LEU A 736 -28.35 6.30 -7.70
N ARG A 737 -27.99 6.69 -8.94
CA ARG A 737 -28.92 6.62 -10.08
C ARG A 737 -29.29 5.19 -10.48
N LEU A 738 -28.42 4.20 -10.22
CA LEU A 738 -28.73 2.79 -10.48
C LEU A 738 -29.84 2.25 -9.57
N LEU A 739 -30.07 2.88 -8.41
CA LEU A 739 -31.14 2.49 -7.47
C LEU A 739 -32.54 2.95 -7.92
N ARG A 740 -32.64 3.72 -8.99
CA ARG A 740 -33.93 4.16 -9.54
C ARG A 740 -34.71 2.98 -10.11
N ARG A 741 -36.04 3.05 -10.05
CA ARG A 741 -36.91 2.06 -10.70
C ARG A 741 -36.80 2.23 -12.22
N PRO A 742 -36.72 1.12 -12.99
CA PRO A 742 -36.92 1.14 -14.44
C PRO A 742 -38.18 1.93 -14.78
N ALA A 743 -38.11 2.84 -15.75
CA ALA A 743 -39.32 3.44 -16.28
C ALA A 743 -40.16 2.30 -16.89
N THR A 744 -41.42 2.17 -16.45
CA THR A 744 -42.37 1.23 -17.04
C THR A 744 -42.46 1.58 -18.52
N GLN A 745 -41.94 0.72 -19.39
CA GLN A 745 -42.24 0.84 -20.81
C GLN A 745 -43.75 0.69 -20.95
N ALA A 746 -44.44 1.77 -21.34
CA ALA A 746 -45.81 1.67 -21.78
C ALA A 746 -45.85 0.61 -22.89
N ALA A 747 -46.68 -0.42 -22.71
CA ALA A 747 -46.83 -1.48 -23.69
C ALA A 747 -47.05 -0.86 -25.08
N PRO A 748 -46.45 -1.40 -26.16
CA PRO A 748 -46.69 -0.89 -27.50
C PRO A 748 -48.20 -0.89 -27.74
N GLN A 749 -48.77 0.30 -27.98
CA GLN A 749 -50.17 0.42 -28.34
C GLN A 749 -50.41 -0.50 -29.55
N ALA A 750 -51.34 -1.44 -29.39
CA ALA A 750 -51.74 -2.33 -30.47
C ALA A 750 -52.09 -1.48 -31.71
N PRO A 751 -51.68 -1.89 -32.92
CA PRO A 751 -51.99 -1.14 -34.12
C PRO A 751 -53.51 -0.96 -34.23
N PRO A 752 -53.99 0.20 -34.71
CA PRO A 752 -55.41 0.47 -34.79
C PRO A 752 -56.09 -0.62 -35.63
N ARG A 753 -57.09 -1.29 -35.04
CA ARG A 753 -57.95 -2.24 -35.73
C ARG A 753 -58.55 -1.54 -36.95
N ALA A 754 -58.25 -2.07 -38.15
CA ALA A 754 -58.90 -1.65 -39.38
C ALA A 754 -60.43 -1.70 -39.19
N ARG A 755 -61.09 -0.54 -39.38
CA ARG A 755 -62.55 -0.46 -39.48
C ARG A 755 -62.99 -1.29 -40.67
N GLY A 756 -63.70 -2.38 -40.41
CA GLY A 756 -64.33 -3.19 -41.44
C GLY A 756 -65.34 -2.39 -42.25
N GLN A 757 -65.20 -2.42 -43.57
CA GLN A 757 -66.28 -2.14 -44.50
C GLN A 757 -67.31 -3.27 -44.40
N LYS A 758 -68.47 -2.99 -43.79
CA LYS A 758 -69.66 -3.81 -43.93
C LYS A 758 -70.50 -3.30 -45.10
N GLY A 759 -70.61 -4.15 -46.13
CA GLY A 759 -71.86 -4.54 -46.77
C GLY A 759 -72.72 -3.47 -47.46
N ARG A 760 -72.84 -3.60 -48.78
CA ARG A 760 -74.12 -3.43 -49.48
C ARG A 760 -74.30 -4.61 -50.44
N ALA A 761 -75.27 -5.46 -50.14
CA ALA A 761 -75.79 -6.51 -51.01
C ALA A 761 -77.26 -6.18 -51.31
N MET A 762 -77.60 -6.21 -52.60
CA MET A 762 -78.93 -6.33 -53.25
C MET A 762 -78.85 -5.53 -54.58
N GLN A 763 -79.33 -5.99 -55.73
CA GLN A 763 -79.93 -7.24 -56.17
C GLN A 763 -80.08 -7.11 -57.70
N ALA A 764 -79.99 -8.24 -58.41
CA ALA A 764 -80.65 -8.54 -59.69
C ALA A 764 -80.35 -7.69 -60.96
N GLY A 765 -79.88 -8.40 -62.00
CA GLY A 765 -80.69 -8.51 -63.22
C GLY A 765 -80.00 -8.16 -64.54
N HIS A 766 -79.86 -9.20 -65.38
CA HIS A 766 -79.89 -9.18 -66.86
C HIS A 766 -78.68 -8.57 -67.59
N VAL A 767 -78.25 -9.01 -68.78
CA VAL A 767 -78.56 -10.08 -69.75
C VAL A 767 -77.46 -9.92 -70.82
N ALA A 768 -76.90 -11.04 -71.32
CA ALA A 768 -76.30 -11.23 -72.66
C ALA A 768 -75.17 -10.26 -73.12
N GLU A 769 -74.28 -10.54 -74.06
CA GLU A 769 -74.10 -11.60 -75.05
C GLU A 769 -72.65 -11.48 -75.56
N GLN A 770 -72.08 -12.62 -75.96
CA GLN A 770 -70.92 -12.84 -76.84
C GLN A 770 -69.50 -12.50 -76.34
#